data_AF-A0A6P8AMF2-F1
#
_entry.id   AF-A0A6P8AMF2-F1
#
_cell.length_a   1.000
_cell.length_b   1.000
_cell.length_c   1.000
_cell.angle_alpha   90.00
_cell.angle_beta   90.00
_cell.angle_gamma   90.00
#
_symmetry.space_group_name_H-M   'P 1'
#
loop_
_entity.id
_entity.type
_entity.pdbx_description
1 polymer ?
#
loop_
_entity_poly.entity_id
_entity_poly.type
_entity_poly.pdbx_seq_one_letter_code
_entity_poly.pdbx_strand_id
1 'polypeptide(L)'
;MSGQDSDLSSLTSTAKDVIRRLSSISHEKYSFSTASCEPYNTAWVAMVTKTSPNGQKEWLFPECFYNLLKTQNKDGCWAYHPQTKTTGVLATAECLLALLKHSKEPLQVEDVSVEELRKRIALATRSLRVQLQDWDDVQTSNHIGVELITPALLAYLEEENGLLFQFPAQTALQEMYTAKMSRFKPEYLYQNKVSTAAHSLEAFIGKIDFDRVSGHLYHGSMMASPSATAVYLMHATVWDDEAEGFLRHIIKAGAGHGDGGIPGTFPTSYFEYSWTVVTLLQAGFSTEDLGTKELGIIADHLEAGFKEEGGIIGFAPRAPDADDTAKGLIALNLMGRQASPEQMIKVFEGRDHFTTFGSERDPSLTSNCHVLLALLQCADLVRYDPQIIKTTKFICDYWFLQEGRIRDKWHLSHLYPTMLLVKAFTELLSRLSNSAALETSQQLLWRVLVCLFQACLHTLSEQEEDGSWGGLPEQTSYAILTLAEAQKCSFFNGPAIASRIQASISRGVRFLETREVGPGDHSWISKAAYRVAFVAEAYELAARNVAHLKRKVTIGADIVMPLSGLEFETYIKIFQETPLFSSTPEWQLRAWLLESSVFLPLLWGDESGIAEHKLLDIQVFALVSCARMGSCFISTSRLYEKMLSSMHSLQANKSKDASAGVSKLCDFLDTDFKGMIQTQKALEADLDSNANINGNGVSETPDKFHGGMGNFLVHVLNQSLVTAAFAVSLLFA
;
A
#
# COMPACT_ATOMS: atom_id res chain seq x y z
N MET A 1 23.84 -27.04 21.32
CA MET A 1 23.30 -26.50 20.06
C MET A 1 21.97 -25.88 20.43
N SER A 2 21.95 -24.55 20.47
CA SER A 2 20.95 -23.70 21.13
C SER A 2 19.66 -23.59 20.31
N GLY A 3 18.53 -23.32 20.97
CA GLY A 3 17.20 -23.19 20.34
C GLY A 3 17.10 -22.19 19.17
N GLN A 4 18.04 -21.24 19.04
CA GLN A 4 18.14 -20.35 17.89
C GLN A 4 18.57 -21.08 16.60
N ASP A 5 19.52 -22.02 16.68
CA ASP A 5 20.01 -22.73 15.48
C ASP A 5 18.94 -23.69 14.92
N SER A 6 18.11 -24.27 15.79
CA SER A 6 16.98 -25.11 15.39
C SER A 6 15.85 -24.31 14.72
N ASP A 7 15.62 -23.07 15.14
CA ASP A 7 14.57 -22.20 14.61
C ASP A 7 14.93 -21.66 13.22
N LEU A 8 16.18 -21.17 13.02
CA LEU A 8 16.68 -20.80 11.70
C LEU A 8 16.68 -21.97 10.70
N SER A 9 17.04 -23.18 11.15
CA SER A 9 16.96 -24.38 10.30
C SER A 9 15.52 -24.71 9.92
N SER A 10 14.55 -24.45 10.80
CA SER A 10 13.12 -24.63 10.54
C SER A 10 12.62 -23.62 9.51
N LEU A 11 12.92 -22.33 9.70
CA LEU A 11 12.56 -21.25 8.76
C LEU A 11 13.11 -21.51 7.35
N THR A 12 14.37 -21.92 7.26
CA THR A 12 15.02 -22.27 5.99
C THR A 12 14.30 -23.43 5.29
N SER A 13 13.92 -24.46 6.04
CA SER A 13 13.16 -25.59 5.50
C SER A 13 11.79 -25.16 4.97
N THR A 14 11.08 -24.28 5.68
CA THR A 14 9.77 -23.78 5.25
C THR A 14 9.89 -22.89 4.01
N ALA A 15 10.86 -21.97 3.98
CA ALA A 15 11.10 -21.12 2.81
C ALA A 15 11.47 -21.94 1.56
N LYS A 16 12.27 -23.00 1.73
CA LYS A 16 12.55 -23.96 0.66
C LYS A 16 11.31 -24.70 0.18
N ASP A 17 10.40 -25.06 1.08
CA ASP A 17 9.15 -25.72 0.72
C ASP A 17 8.22 -24.80 -0.07
N VAL A 18 8.12 -23.51 0.31
CA VAL A 18 7.41 -22.48 -0.47
C VAL A 18 7.90 -22.45 -1.91
N ILE A 19 9.22 -22.33 -2.12
CA ILE A 19 9.82 -22.27 -3.45
C ILE A 19 9.62 -23.59 -4.21
N ARG A 20 9.70 -24.75 -3.53
CA ARG A 20 9.39 -26.05 -4.14
C ARG A 20 7.95 -26.09 -4.64
N ARG A 21 6.96 -25.75 -3.80
CA ARG A 21 5.55 -25.73 -4.18
C ARG A 21 5.30 -24.77 -5.33
N LEU A 22 5.84 -23.55 -5.24
CA LEU A 22 5.73 -22.51 -6.26
C LEU A 22 6.34 -22.95 -7.60
N SER A 23 7.49 -23.61 -7.60
CA SER A 23 8.10 -24.12 -8.84
C SER A 23 7.34 -25.30 -9.47
N SER A 24 6.52 -26.00 -8.67
CA SER A 24 5.77 -27.19 -9.11
C SER A 24 4.34 -26.89 -9.57
N ILE A 25 3.78 -25.76 -9.15
CA ILE A 25 2.44 -25.33 -9.51
C ILE A 25 2.52 -24.53 -10.81
N SER A 26 2.28 -25.21 -11.93
CA SER A 26 2.19 -24.57 -13.24
C SER A 26 1.34 -25.43 -14.16
N HIS A 27 0.58 -24.78 -15.04
CA HIS A 27 -0.16 -25.42 -16.11
C HIS A 27 0.29 -24.81 -17.43
N GLU A 28 0.70 -25.63 -18.39
CA GLU A 28 1.29 -25.17 -19.66
C GLU A 28 0.44 -24.10 -20.38
N LYS A 29 -0.88 -24.30 -20.42
CA LYS A 29 -1.82 -23.36 -21.05
C LYS A 29 -2.31 -22.21 -20.15
N TYR A 30 -2.81 -22.52 -18.96
CA TYR A 30 -3.53 -21.56 -18.12
C TYR A 30 -2.70 -20.97 -16.97
N SER A 31 -1.45 -21.42 -16.81
CA SER A 31 -0.58 -21.09 -15.68
C SER A 31 -1.25 -21.39 -14.32
N PHE A 32 -0.98 -20.61 -13.27
CA PHE A 32 -1.58 -20.78 -11.96
C PHE A 32 -1.91 -19.44 -11.28
N SER A 33 -2.68 -19.54 -10.20
CA SER A 33 -2.92 -18.47 -9.25
C SER A 33 -3.23 -19.07 -7.87
N THR A 34 -2.73 -18.44 -6.81
CA THR A 34 -3.15 -18.70 -5.43
C THR A 34 -3.93 -17.53 -4.81
N ALA A 35 -4.46 -16.65 -5.67
CA ALA A 35 -5.37 -15.60 -5.24
C ALA A 35 -6.66 -16.20 -4.64
N SER A 36 -7.10 -15.64 -3.52
CA SER A 36 -8.33 -16.03 -2.83
C SER A 36 -9.57 -15.84 -3.72
N CYS A 37 -10.59 -16.67 -3.50
CA CYS A 37 -11.89 -16.51 -4.16
C CYS A 37 -12.57 -15.19 -3.77
N GLU A 38 -13.28 -14.60 -4.73
CA GLU A 38 -14.04 -13.37 -4.58
C GLU A 38 -15.52 -13.63 -4.93
N PRO A 39 -16.46 -13.44 -3.98
CA PRO A 39 -17.89 -13.63 -4.26
C PRO A 39 -18.41 -12.82 -5.46
N TYR A 40 -17.83 -11.63 -5.70
CA TYR A 40 -18.11 -10.81 -6.89
C TYR A 40 -17.89 -11.58 -8.20
N ASN A 41 -16.73 -12.22 -8.37
CA ASN A 41 -16.41 -12.95 -9.59
C ASN A 41 -17.18 -14.27 -9.67
N THR A 42 -17.36 -14.95 -8.53
CA THR A 42 -18.19 -16.16 -8.43
C THR A 42 -19.62 -15.91 -8.92
N ALA A 43 -20.21 -14.77 -8.58
CA ALA A 43 -21.57 -14.43 -8.97
C ALA A 43 -21.75 -14.18 -10.48
N TRP A 44 -20.80 -13.50 -11.13
CA TRP A 44 -20.80 -13.38 -12.59
C TRP A 44 -20.73 -14.74 -13.30
N VAL A 45 -19.88 -15.65 -12.82
CA VAL A 45 -19.77 -17.00 -13.39
C VAL A 45 -21.03 -17.84 -13.13
N ALA A 46 -21.67 -17.67 -11.96
CA ALA A 46 -22.93 -18.34 -11.64
C ALA A 46 -24.09 -17.97 -12.57
N MET A 47 -24.01 -16.84 -13.28
CA MET A 47 -25.06 -16.38 -14.21
C MET A 47 -24.85 -16.83 -15.66
N VAL A 48 -23.79 -17.58 -15.97
CA VAL A 48 -23.56 -18.08 -17.33
C VAL A 48 -24.58 -19.19 -17.63
N THR A 49 -25.33 -19.03 -18.73
CA THR A 49 -26.23 -20.07 -19.25
C THR A 49 -25.74 -20.57 -20.60
N LYS A 50 -25.95 -21.85 -20.86
CA LYS A 50 -25.69 -22.46 -22.17
C LYS A 50 -26.94 -23.20 -22.64
N THR A 51 -27.26 -23.07 -23.91
CA THR A 51 -28.29 -23.91 -24.55
C THR A 51 -27.60 -25.09 -25.20
N SER A 52 -27.88 -26.29 -24.71
CA SER A 52 -27.33 -27.52 -25.26
C SER A 52 -27.91 -27.80 -26.66
N PRO A 53 -27.30 -28.70 -27.46
CA PRO A 53 -27.76 -29.00 -28.82
C PRO A 53 -29.21 -29.50 -28.93
N ASN A 54 -29.79 -30.01 -27.85
CA ASN A 54 -31.19 -30.45 -27.79
C ASN A 54 -32.17 -29.29 -27.50
N GLY A 55 -31.67 -28.05 -27.36
CA GLY A 55 -32.47 -26.86 -27.06
C GLY A 55 -32.69 -26.59 -25.56
N GLN A 56 -32.16 -27.42 -24.66
CA GLN A 56 -32.29 -27.22 -23.22
C GLN A 56 -31.30 -26.17 -22.72
N LYS A 57 -31.82 -25.11 -22.10
CA LYS A 57 -31.05 -24.07 -21.42
C LYS A 57 -30.71 -24.53 -20.00
N GLU A 58 -29.46 -24.36 -19.59
CA GLU A 58 -28.96 -24.72 -18.26
C GLU A 58 -27.98 -23.66 -17.75
N TRP A 59 -27.87 -23.52 -16.43
CA TRP A 59 -26.74 -22.80 -15.81
C TRP A 59 -25.46 -23.60 -16.05
N LEU A 60 -24.44 -23.00 -16.63
CA LEU A 60 -23.24 -23.74 -17.02
C LEU A 60 -22.37 -24.15 -15.83
N PHE A 61 -22.41 -23.35 -14.75
CA PHE A 61 -21.60 -23.48 -13.55
C PHE A 61 -22.45 -23.42 -12.28
N PRO A 62 -23.35 -24.40 -12.04
CA PRO A 62 -24.22 -24.41 -10.87
C PRO A 62 -23.43 -24.44 -9.54
N GLU A 63 -22.22 -24.99 -9.53
CA GLU A 63 -21.31 -24.98 -8.38
C GLU A 63 -21.02 -23.55 -7.87
N CYS A 64 -20.90 -22.57 -8.77
CA CYS A 64 -20.71 -21.17 -8.39
C CYS A 64 -21.94 -20.63 -7.65
N PHE A 65 -23.15 -20.98 -8.09
CA PHE A 65 -24.38 -20.60 -7.40
C PHE A 65 -24.46 -21.21 -5.99
N TYR A 66 -24.15 -22.51 -5.85
CA TYR A 66 -24.10 -23.16 -4.54
C TYR A 66 -23.03 -22.54 -3.62
N ASN A 67 -21.91 -22.10 -4.18
CA ASN A 67 -20.88 -21.38 -3.44
C ASN A 67 -21.43 -20.06 -2.86
N LEU A 68 -22.21 -19.29 -3.63
CA LEU A 68 -22.85 -18.06 -3.12
C LEU A 68 -23.78 -18.35 -1.95
N LEU A 69 -24.61 -19.40 -2.06
CA LEU A 69 -25.52 -19.81 -0.98
C LEU A 69 -24.75 -20.23 0.28
N LYS A 70 -23.64 -20.97 0.11
CA LYS A 70 -22.76 -21.43 1.20
C LYS A 70 -22.07 -20.27 1.91
N THR A 71 -21.65 -19.24 1.16
CA THR A 71 -20.80 -18.14 1.66
C THR A 71 -21.58 -16.90 2.10
N GLN A 72 -22.90 -16.88 1.94
CA GLN A 72 -23.73 -15.78 2.40
C GLN A 72 -23.67 -15.64 3.93
N ASN A 73 -23.33 -14.45 4.42
CA ASN A 73 -23.32 -14.16 5.84
C ASN A 73 -24.74 -14.12 6.44
N LYS A 74 -24.83 -14.21 7.77
CA LYS A 74 -26.11 -14.24 8.50
C LYS A 74 -26.97 -12.99 8.29
N ASP A 75 -26.34 -11.85 8.06
CA ASP A 75 -27.00 -10.57 7.76
C ASP A 75 -27.39 -10.46 6.28
N GLY A 76 -26.90 -11.36 5.43
CA GLY A 76 -27.16 -11.41 3.99
C GLY A 76 -26.06 -10.84 3.11
N CYS A 77 -24.95 -10.33 3.66
CA CYS A 77 -23.84 -9.79 2.87
C CYS A 77 -22.85 -10.86 2.37
N TRP A 78 -21.94 -10.42 1.51
CA TRP A 78 -20.71 -11.13 1.16
C TRP A 78 -19.52 -10.18 1.29
N ALA A 79 -18.32 -10.76 1.49
CA ALA A 79 -17.04 -10.07 1.42
C ALA A 79 -16.94 -8.77 2.26
N TYR A 80 -17.49 -8.78 3.48
CA TYR A 80 -17.25 -7.69 4.43
C TYR A 80 -15.75 -7.54 4.69
N HIS A 81 -15.23 -6.31 4.63
CA HIS A 81 -13.84 -6.01 4.90
C HIS A 81 -13.72 -4.87 5.94
N PRO A 82 -12.84 -4.98 6.95
CA PRO A 82 -12.72 -3.98 8.01
C PRO A 82 -12.15 -2.64 7.53
N GLN A 83 -11.33 -2.64 6.47
CA GLN A 83 -10.67 -1.43 5.96
C GLN A 83 -11.38 -0.76 4.78
N THR A 84 -12.33 -1.44 4.14
CA THR A 84 -13.04 -0.89 2.99
C THR A 84 -14.47 -1.43 2.92
N LYS A 85 -15.42 -0.54 2.68
CA LYS A 85 -16.84 -0.88 2.50
C LYS A 85 -17.16 -1.20 1.04
N THR A 86 -16.35 -0.68 0.11
CA THR A 86 -16.51 -0.89 -1.34
C THR A 86 -16.59 -2.37 -1.72
N THR A 87 -15.70 -3.22 -1.17
CA THR A 87 -15.69 -4.66 -1.48
C THR A 87 -17.02 -5.33 -1.10
N GLY A 88 -17.54 -5.03 0.09
CA GLY A 88 -18.81 -5.60 0.56
C GLY A 88 -20.01 -5.14 -0.29
N VAL A 89 -20.05 -3.85 -0.64
CA VAL A 89 -21.10 -3.27 -1.49
C VAL A 89 -21.13 -3.94 -2.85
N LEU A 90 -19.98 -4.03 -3.52
CA LEU A 90 -19.86 -4.64 -4.84
C LEU A 90 -20.22 -6.12 -4.81
N ALA A 91 -19.66 -6.88 -3.87
CA ALA A 91 -19.94 -8.31 -3.75
C ALA A 91 -21.42 -8.58 -3.43
N THR A 92 -22.02 -7.83 -2.50
CA THR A 92 -23.42 -8.03 -2.10
C THR A 92 -24.38 -7.66 -3.23
N ALA A 93 -24.12 -6.58 -3.98
CA ALA A 93 -24.93 -6.20 -5.14
C ALA A 93 -24.90 -7.27 -6.24
N GLU A 94 -23.71 -7.77 -6.57
CA GLU A 94 -23.53 -8.77 -7.62
C GLU A 94 -24.10 -10.14 -7.22
N CYS A 95 -23.85 -10.60 -5.99
CA CYS A 95 -24.45 -11.83 -5.48
C CYS A 95 -25.99 -11.73 -5.45
N LEU A 96 -26.55 -10.58 -5.07
CA LEU A 96 -27.99 -10.35 -5.10
C LEU A 96 -28.56 -10.47 -6.52
N LEU A 97 -27.87 -9.91 -7.53
CA LEU A 97 -28.26 -10.03 -8.94
C LEU A 97 -28.28 -11.50 -9.38
N ALA A 98 -27.24 -12.28 -9.04
CA ALA A 98 -27.19 -13.71 -9.33
C ALA A 98 -28.34 -14.48 -8.66
N LEU A 99 -28.64 -14.22 -7.37
CA LEU A 99 -29.77 -14.85 -6.68
C LEU A 99 -31.11 -14.52 -7.35
N LEU A 100 -31.30 -13.27 -7.80
CA LEU A 100 -32.52 -12.85 -8.51
C LEU A 100 -32.70 -13.60 -9.83
N LYS A 101 -31.63 -13.73 -10.63
CA LYS A 101 -31.68 -14.46 -11.90
C LYS A 101 -31.99 -15.95 -11.71
N HIS A 102 -31.34 -16.60 -10.75
CA HIS A 102 -31.62 -18.00 -10.39
C HIS A 102 -33.05 -18.19 -9.84
N SER A 103 -33.57 -17.21 -9.10
CA SER A 103 -34.95 -17.24 -8.60
C SER A 103 -35.99 -17.13 -9.72
N LYS A 104 -35.69 -16.34 -10.76
CA LYS A 104 -36.55 -16.14 -11.92
C LYS A 104 -36.49 -17.32 -12.89
N GLU A 105 -35.32 -17.90 -13.08
CA GLU A 105 -35.07 -19.06 -13.94
C GLU A 105 -34.31 -20.16 -13.17
N PRO A 106 -34.98 -21.03 -12.39
CA PRO A 106 -34.29 -22.07 -11.61
C PRO A 106 -33.52 -23.08 -12.47
N LEU A 107 -34.01 -23.35 -13.69
CA LEU A 107 -33.45 -24.34 -14.63
C LEU A 107 -33.22 -25.70 -13.94
N GLN A 108 -32.00 -26.22 -13.94
CA GLN A 108 -31.68 -27.53 -13.36
C GLN A 108 -31.49 -27.54 -11.83
N VAL A 109 -31.63 -26.39 -11.16
CA VAL A 109 -31.45 -26.27 -9.71
C VAL A 109 -32.78 -26.54 -8.99
N GLU A 110 -33.02 -27.80 -8.63
CA GLU A 110 -34.28 -28.25 -8.01
C GLU A 110 -34.20 -28.45 -6.49
N ASP A 111 -32.99 -28.51 -5.94
CA ASP A 111 -32.70 -28.84 -4.54
C ASP A 111 -32.74 -27.62 -3.60
N VAL A 112 -32.85 -26.41 -4.15
CA VAL A 112 -32.99 -25.15 -3.40
C VAL A 112 -34.43 -24.69 -3.44
N SER A 113 -35.10 -24.65 -2.27
CA SER A 113 -36.51 -24.24 -2.22
C SER A 113 -36.68 -22.76 -2.56
N VAL A 114 -37.79 -22.44 -3.23
CA VAL A 114 -38.15 -21.06 -3.58
C VAL A 114 -38.28 -20.16 -2.34
N GLU A 115 -38.74 -20.71 -1.21
CA GLU A 115 -38.84 -19.96 0.05
C GLU A 115 -37.47 -19.61 0.64
N GLU A 116 -36.54 -20.55 0.60
CA GLU A 116 -35.16 -20.31 1.06
C GLU A 116 -34.49 -19.24 0.20
N LEU A 117 -34.63 -19.33 -1.13
CA LEU A 117 -34.05 -18.34 -2.04
C LEU A 117 -34.67 -16.95 -1.84
N ARG A 118 -35.99 -16.85 -1.67
CA ARG A 118 -36.67 -15.58 -1.32
C ARG A 118 -36.16 -14.99 -0.03
N LYS A 119 -35.96 -15.81 1.01
CA LYS A 119 -35.42 -15.35 2.30
C LYS A 119 -34.01 -14.78 2.14
N ARG A 120 -33.14 -15.46 1.37
CA ARG A 120 -31.77 -15.03 1.10
C ARG A 120 -31.71 -13.73 0.29
N ILE A 121 -32.56 -13.60 -0.73
CA ILE A 121 -32.73 -12.36 -1.51
C ILE A 121 -33.17 -11.22 -0.61
N ALA A 122 -34.15 -11.45 0.29
CA ALA A 122 -34.63 -10.42 1.20
C ALA A 122 -33.55 -9.96 2.19
N LEU A 123 -32.74 -10.89 2.72
CA LEU A 123 -31.59 -10.57 3.58
C LEU A 123 -30.53 -9.78 2.82
N ALA A 124 -30.11 -10.24 1.64
CA ALA A 124 -29.14 -9.55 0.79
C ALA A 124 -29.60 -8.14 0.40
N THR A 125 -30.87 -7.98 0.01
CA THR A 125 -31.46 -6.67 -0.31
C THR A 125 -31.43 -5.72 0.89
N ARG A 126 -31.70 -6.24 2.10
CA ARG A 126 -31.63 -5.44 3.32
C ARG A 126 -30.19 -5.06 3.64
N SER A 127 -29.27 -6.01 3.56
CA SER A 127 -27.85 -5.77 3.84
C SER A 127 -27.25 -4.77 2.86
N LEU A 128 -27.50 -4.92 1.56
CA LEU A 128 -27.03 -3.96 0.55
C LEU A 128 -27.55 -2.54 0.82
N ARG A 129 -28.82 -2.41 1.24
CA ARG A 129 -29.37 -1.11 1.62
C ARG A 129 -28.60 -0.48 2.78
N VAL A 130 -28.28 -1.25 3.82
CA VAL A 130 -27.49 -0.77 4.97
C VAL A 130 -26.08 -0.40 4.53
N GLN A 131 -25.41 -1.29 3.79
CA GLN A 131 -24.05 -1.04 3.31
C GLN A 131 -23.96 0.23 2.45
N LEU A 132 -24.92 0.47 1.55
CA LEU A 132 -24.97 1.69 0.75
C LEU A 132 -25.21 2.94 1.59
N GLN A 133 -26.03 2.88 2.65
CA GLN A 133 -26.20 4.01 3.57
C GLN A 133 -24.89 4.38 4.27
N ASP A 134 -24.13 3.36 4.66
CA ASP A 134 -22.89 3.54 5.41
C ASP A 134 -21.66 3.68 4.50
N TRP A 135 -21.83 3.72 3.17
CA TRP A 135 -20.72 3.69 2.21
C TRP A 135 -20.03 5.05 2.09
N ASP A 136 -18.95 5.22 2.85
CA ASP A 136 -18.18 6.46 2.99
C ASP A 136 -16.84 6.46 2.23
N ASP A 137 -16.36 5.29 1.78
CA ASP A 137 -15.04 5.19 1.15
C ASP A 137 -15.04 5.33 -0.38
N VAL A 138 -16.20 5.45 -1.05
CA VAL A 138 -16.32 5.40 -2.53
C VAL A 138 -15.44 6.41 -3.27
N GLN A 139 -15.36 7.65 -2.80
CA GLN A 139 -14.58 8.71 -3.47
C GLN A 139 -13.07 8.51 -3.32
N THR A 140 -12.66 7.83 -2.25
CA THR A 140 -11.25 7.54 -1.95
C THR A 140 -10.86 6.10 -2.32
N SER A 141 -11.82 5.34 -2.85
CA SER A 141 -11.66 3.94 -3.18
C SER A 141 -10.81 3.78 -4.44
N ASN A 142 -9.83 2.89 -4.36
CA ASN A 142 -8.96 2.53 -5.47
C ASN A 142 -9.38 1.20 -6.14
N HIS A 143 -10.54 0.65 -5.79
CA HIS A 143 -11.03 -0.59 -6.39
C HIS A 143 -11.25 -0.41 -7.90
N ILE A 144 -10.75 -1.37 -8.67
CA ILE A 144 -10.70 -1.28 -10.13
C ILE A 144 -12.11 -1.13 -10.70
N GLY A 145 -12.36 0.00 -11.36
CA GLY A 145 -13.60 0.23 -12.09
C GLY A 145 -14.81 0.52 -11.23
N VAL A 146 -14.66 0.80 -9.92
CA VAL A 146 -15.77 1.08 -9.00
C VAL A 146 -16.76 2.11 -9.55
N GLU A 147 -16.27 3.18 -10.20
CA GLU A 147 -17.13 4.23 -10.72
C GLU A 147 -17.87 3.87 -12.01
N LEU A 148 -17.55 2.73 -12.63
CA LEU A 148 -18.24 2.19 -13.80
C LEU A 148 -19.11 0.99 -13.42
N ILE A 149 -18.57 0.09 -12.59
CA ILE A 149 -19.20 -1.14 -12.16
C ILE A 149 -20.40 -0.84 -11.26
N THR A 150 -20.24 -0.02 -10.21
CA THR A 150 -21.34 0.16 -9.25
C THR A 150 -22.60 0.75 -9.87
N PRO A 151 -22.54 1.82 -10.70
CA PRO A 151 -23.73 2.33 -11.38
C PRO A 151 -24.37 1.28 -12.30
N ALA A 152 -23.57 0.46 -12.99
CA ALA A 152 -24.07 -0.61 -13.85
C ALA A 152 -24.81 -1.69 -13.03
N LEU A 153 -24.24 -2.15 -11.92
CA LEU A 153 -24.87 -3.13 -11.05
C LEU A 153 -26.20 -2.65 -10.46
N LEU A 154 -26.25 -1.40 -10.00
CA LEU A 154 -27.49 -0.82 -9.49
C LEU A 154 -28.58 -0.75 -10.58
N ALA A 155 -28.20 -0.42 -11.82
CA ALA A 155 -29.12 -0.45 -12.95
C ALA A 155 -29.60 -1.88 -13.26
N TYR A 156 -28.71 -2.88 -13.23
CA TYR A 156 -29.11 -4.28 -13.45
C TYR A 156 -30.05 -4.81 -12.37
N LEU A 157 -29.87 -4.41 -11.11
CA LEU A 157 -30.79 -4.75 -10.02
C LEU A 157 -32.16 -4.08 -10.17
N GLU A 158 -32.19 -2.84 -10.68
CA GLU A 158 -33.42 -2.15 -11.03
C GLU A 158 -34.15 -2.86 -12.20
N GLU A 159 -33.44 -3.20 -13.26
CA GLU A 159 -33.99 -3.90 -14.43
C GLU A 159 -34.51 -5.31 -14.07
N GLU A 160 -33.79 -6.04 -13.22
CA GLU A 160 -34.13 -7.43 -12.90
C GLU A 160 -35.35 -7.53 -11.96
N ASN A 161 -35.47 -6.64 -10.97
CA ASN A 161 -36.48 -6.77 -9.91
C ASN A 161 -37.02 -5.44 -9.35
N GLY A 162 -36.81 -4.30 -10.04
CA GLY A 162 -37.28 -2.98 -9.62
C GLY A 162 -36.64 -2.46 -8.33
N LEU A 163 -35.44 -2.96 -7.99
CA LEU A 163 -34.75 -2.58 -6.76
C LEU A 163 -34.03 -1.25 -6.91
N LEU A 164 -34.65 -0.20 -6.37
CA LEU A 164 -34.08 1.14 -6.30
C LEU A 164 -33.41 1.40 -4.94
N PHE A 165 -32.23 1.99 -4.99
CA PHE A 165 -31.47 2.41 -3.81
C PHE A 165 -31.21 3.90 -3.85
N GLN A 166 -31.45 4.57 -2.72
CA GLN A 166 -31.04 5.94 -2.47
C GLN A 166 -30.03 5.88 -1.34
N PHE A 167 -28.92 6.61 -1.47
CA PHE A 167 -27.84 6.58 -0.48
C PHE A 167 -26.98 7.86 -0.56
N PRO A 168 -26.27 8.24 0.53
CA PRO A 168 -25.58 9.52 0.61
C PRO A 168 -24.58 9.77 -0.53
N ALA A 169 -23.82 8.75 -0.91
CA ALA A 169 -22.74 8.89 -1.89
C ALA A 169 -23.20 8.83 -3.37
N GLN A 170 -24.51 8.79 -3.63
CA GLN A 170 -25.06 8.58 -4.98
C GLN A 170 -24.66 9.69 -5.97
N THR A 171 -24.70 10.96 -5.55
CA THR A 171 -24.31 12.10 -6.39
C THR A 171 -22.84 12.04 -6.76
N ALA A 172 -21.96 11.80 -5.78
CA ALA A 172 -20.52 11.69 -6.01
C ALA A 172 -20.18 10.53 -6.97
N LEU A 173 -20.81 9.37 -6.77
CA LEU A 173 -20.63 8.22 -7.67
C LEU A 173 -21.08 8.54 -9.11
N GLN A 174 -22.20 9.26 -9.28
CA GLN A 174 -22.69 9.68 -10.59
C GLN A 174 -21.76 10.68 -11.28
N GLU A 175 -21.16 11.60 -10.53
CA GLU A 175 -20.14 12.53 -11.05
C GLU A 175 -18.90 11.77 -11.53
N MET A 176 -18.40 10.82 -10.74
CA MET A 176 -17.27 9.96 -11.13
C MET A 176 -17.58 9.14 -12.39
N TYR A 177 -18.78 8.54 -12.47
CA TYR A 177 -19.25 7.81 -13.64
C TYR A 177 -19.28 8.71 -14.88
N THR A 178 -19.89 9.89 -14.77
CA THR A 178 -20.02 10.84 -15.88
C THR A 178 -18.66 11.32 -16.35
N ALA A 179 -17.74 11.61 -15.42
CA ALA A 179 -16.38 11.99 -15.74
C ALA A 179 -15.63 10.90 -16.51
N LYS A 180 -15.72 9.63 -16.08
CA LYS A 180 -15.10 8.51 -16.82
C LYS A 180 -15.77 8.26 -18.17
N MET A 181 -17.09 8.20 -18.22
CA MET A 181 -17.84 7.91 -19.45
C MET A 181 -17.70 9.02 -20.50
N SER A 182 -17.48 10.27 -20.11
CA SER A 182 -17.22 11.37 -21.05
C SER A 182 -15.98 11.15 -21.93
N ARG A 183 -15.04 10.32 -21.46
CA ARG A 183 -13.79 9.97 -22.18
C ARG A 183 -13.86 8.59 -22.82
N PHE A 184 -14.86 7.79 -22.46
CA PHE A 184 -15.04 6.45 -22.97
C PHE A 184 -15.54 6.49 -24.41
N LYS A 185 -14.86 5.76 -25.29
CA LYS A 185 -15.29 5.50 -26.65
C LYS A 185 -15.26 3.99 -26.86
N PRO A 186 -16.41 3.34 -27.17
CA PRO A 186 -16.46 1.90 -27.43
C PRO A 186 -15.40 1.44 -28.45
N GLU A 187 -15.08 2.28 -29.43
CA GLU A 187 -14.08 2.00 -30.47
C GLU A 187 -12.69 1.68 -29.91
N TYR A 188 -12.34 2.16 -28.71
CA TYR A 188 -11.08 1.82 -28.06
C TYR A 188 -11.06 0.38 -27.55
N LEU A 189 -12.21 -0.17 -27.14
CA LEU A 189 -12.32 -1.58 -26.76
C LEU A 189 -12.32 -2.51 -27.97
N TYR A 190 -12.69 -2.04 -29.15
CA TYR A 190 -12.71 -2.87 -30.36
C TYR A 190 -11.36 -2.94 -31.08
N GLN A 191 -10.32 -2.30 -30.54
CA GLN A 191 -8.97 -2.37 -31.09
C GLN A 191 -8.27 -3.64 -30.60
N ASN A 192 -7.38 -4.19 -31.44
CA ASN A 192 -6.53 -5.34 -31.08
C ASN A 192 -5.43 -5.00 -30.05
N LYS A 193 -5.42 -3.75 -29.53
CA LYS A 193 -4.53 -3.35 -28.45
C LYS A 193 -5.24 -3.62 -27.13
N VAL A 194 -4.53 -4.30 -26.23
CA VAL A 194 -5.00 -4.59 -24.87
C VAL A 194 -5.42 -3.29 -24.18
N SER A 195 -6.63 -3.30 -23.62
CA SER A 195 -7.21 -2.19 -22.87
C SER A 195 -7.50 -2.64 -21.44
N THR A 196 -7.07 -1.86 -20.45
CA THR A 196 -7.35 -2.15 -19.03
C THR A 196 -8.85 -2.18 -18.74
N ALA A 197 -9.67 -1.45 -19.51
CA ALA A 197 -11.12 -1.51 -19.39
C ALA A 197 -11.72 -2.88 -19.78
N ALA A 198 -11.01 -3.70 -20.57
CA ALA A 198 -11.43 -5.07 -20.87
C ALA A 198 -11.33 -6.00 -19.64
N HIS A 199 -10.66 -5.59 -18.57
CA HIS A 199 -10.71 -6.30 -17.30
C HIS A 199 -12.08 -6.12 -16.60
N SER A 200 -12.90 -5.12 -16.97
CA SER A 200 -14.20 -4.81 -16.35
C SER A 200 -15.36 -4.76 -17.36
N LEU A 201 -15.41 -5.72 -18.29
CA LEU A 201 -16.42 -5.73 -19.36
C LEU A 201 -17.87 -5.78 -18.85
N GLU A 202 -18.08 -6.33 -17.65
CA GLU A 202 -19.39 -6.40 -17.01
C GLU A 202 -20.07 -5.02 -16.80
N ALA A 203 -19.30 -3.93 -16.74
CA ALA A 203 -19.84 -2.58 -16.61
C ALA A 203 -20.49 -2.03 -17.91
N PHE A 204 -20.32 -2.74 -19.02
CA PHE A 204 -20.67 -2.30 -20.37
C PHE A 204 -21.77 -3.13 -21.04
N ILE A 205 -22.49 -3.98 -20.31
CA ILE A 205 -23.64 -4.71 -20.86
C ILE A 205 -24.66 -3.70 -21.42
N GLY A 206 -25.11 -3.96 -22.65
CA GLY A 206 -26.00 -3.06 -23.39
C GLY A 206 -25.35 -1.78 -23.94
N LYS A 207 -24.05 -1.54 -23.69
CA LYS A 207 -23.33 -0.33 -24.14
C LYS A 207 -22.29 -0.61 -25.23
N ILE A 208 -21.88 -1.87 -25.39
CA ILE A 208 -20.91 -2.31 -26.38
C ILE A 208 -21.38 -3.55 -27.14
N ASP A 209 -20.72 -3.82 -28.26
CA ASP A 209 -20.85 -5.03 -29.05
C ASP A 209 -19.82 -6.06 -28.58
N PHE A 210 -20.30 -7.14 -27.95
CA PHE A 210 -19.45 -8.18 -27.38
C PHE A 210 -18.79 -9.08 -28.43
N ASP A 211 -19.30 -9.13 -29.67
CA ASP A 211 -18.64 -9.89 -30.76
C ASP A 211 -17.31 -9.23 -31.16
N ARG A 212 -17.20 -7.92 -30.92
CA ARG A 212 -16.06 -7.09 -31.32
C ARG A 212 -14.97 -6.98 -30.26
N VAL A 213 -15.12 -7.63 -29.11
CA VAL A 213 -14.09 -7.64 -28.04
C VAL A 213 -13.32 -8.97 -27.96
N SER A 214 -13.61 -9.92 -28.84
CA SER A 214 -12.90 -11.22 -28.94
C SER A 214 -11.38 -11.09 -29.10
N GLY A 215 -10.88 -9.97 -29.64
CA GLY A 215 -9.44 -9.68 -29.76
C GLY A 215 -8.69 -9.55 -28.42
N HIS A 216 -9.40 -9.38 -27.30
CA HIS A 216 -8.82 -9.36 -25.95
C HIS A 216 -8.62 -10.75 -25.34
N LEU A 217 -9.16 -11.80 -25.96
CA LEU A 217 -8.98 -13.16 -25.48
C LEU A 217 -7.52 -13.58 -25.53
N TYR A 218 -7.09 -14.23 -24.46
CA TYR A 218 -5.84 -14.95 -24.40
C TYR A 218 -6.04 -16.24 -23.61
N HIS A 219 -5.84 -17.38 -24.26
CA HIS A 219 -6.15 -18.70 -23.70
C HIS A 219 -7.54 -18.76 -23.07
N GLY A 220 -8.55 -18.22 -23.75
CA GLY A 220 -9.93 -18.16 -23.28
C GLY A 220 -10.23 -17.07 -22.24
N SER A 221 -9.24 -16.36 -21.72
CA SER A 221 -9.46 -15.32 -20.71
C SER A 221 -9.59 -13.93 -21.32
N MET A 222 -10.54 -13.14 -20.84
CA MET A 222 -10.60 -11.69 -21.07
C MET A 222 -9.76 -10.95 -20.02
N MET A 223 -8.53 -10.57 -20.37
CA MET A 223 -7.64 -9.80 -19.48
C MET A 223 -7.48 -10.40 -18.08
N ALA A 224 -7.33 -11.73 -18.02
CA ALA A 224 -7.23 -12.49 -16.77
C ALA A 224 -8.41 -12.29 -15.79
N SER A 225 -9.57 -11.81 -16.25
CA SER A 225 -10.75 -11.57 -15.42
C SER A 225 -11.84 -12.62 -15.65
N PRO A 226 -12.18 -13.44 -14.64
CA PRO A 226 -13.28 -14.40 -14.76
C PRO A 226 -14.63 -13.74 -14.98
N SER A 227 -14.95 -12.62 -14.31
CA SER A 227 -16.22 -11.92 -14.54
C SER A 227 -16.34 -11.38 -15.97
N ALA A 228 -15.29 -10.75 -16.51
CA ALA A 228 -15.32 -10.23 -17.87
C ALA A 228 -15.46 -11.38 -18.90
N THR A 229 -14.83 -12.52 -18.63
CA THR A 229 -14.93 -13.72 -19.46
C THR A 229 -16.34 -14.33 -19.40
N ALA A 230 -16.96 -14.39 -18.22
CA ALA A 230 -18.34 -14.84 -18.06
C ALA A 230 -19.32 -13.94 -18.82
N VAL A 231 -19.17 -12.62 -18.73
CA VAL A 231 -20.03 -11.67 -19.48
C VAL A 231 -19.82 -11.78 -20.99
N TYR A 232 -18.59 -11.99 -21.45
CA TYR A 232 -18.35 -12.27 -22.86
C TYR A 232 -19.11 -13.51 -23.33
N LEU A 233 -19.07 -14.63 -22.59
CA LEU A 233 -19.85 -15.82 -22.94
C LEU A 233 -21.37 -15.59 -22.93
N MET A 234 -21.87 -14.72 -22.06
CA MET A 234 -23.30 -14.42 -21.97
C MET A 234 -23.81 -13.52 -23.10
N HIS A 235 -22.96 -12.68 -23.69
CA HIS A 235 -23.37 -11.62 -24.60
C HIS A 235 -22.77 -11.69 -26.01
N ALA A 236 -21.73 -12.51 -26.24
CA ALA A 236 -21.28 -12.82 -27.58
C ALA A 236 -22.32 -13.69 -28.32
N THR A 237 -22.51 -13.45 -29.61
CA THR A 237 -23.47 -14.20 -30.43
C THR A 237 -22.97 -15.59 -30.80
N VAL A 238 -21.64 -15.78 -30.80
CA VAL A 238 -20.99 -17.07 -31.04
C VAL A 238 -20.40 -17.58 -29.73
N TRP A 239 -20.76 -18.80 -29.35
CA TRP A 239 -20.20 -19.46 -28.18
C TRP A 239 -18.71 -19.73 -28.33
N ASP A 240 -17.94 -19.46 -27.30
CA ASP A 240 -16.49 -19.63 -27.28
C ASP A 240 -16.09 -20.78 -26.34
N ASP A 241 -15.74 -21.92 -26.92
CA ASP A 241 -15.35 -23.11 -26.16
C ASP A 241 -14.03 -22.92 -25.40
N GLU A 242 -13.16 -22.01 -25.82
CA GLU A 242 -11.91 -21.73 -25.12
C GLU A 242 -12.17 -20.93 -23.84
N ALA A 243 -13.05 -19.92 -23.91
CA ALA A 243 -13.47 -19.16 -22.75
C ALA A 243 -14.23 -20.00 -21.72
N GLU A 244 -15.10 -20.91 -22.17
CA GLU A 244 -15.68 -21.92 -21.28
C GLU A 244 -14.61 -22.81 -20.66
N GLY A 245 -13.65 -23.30 -21.46
CA GLY A 245 -12.55 -24.13 -20.99
C GLY A 245 -11.69 -23.45 -19.92
N PHE A 246 -11.47 -22.15 -20.05
CA PHE A 246 -10.79 -21.32 -19.05
C PHE A 246 -11.56 -21.27 -17.72
N LEU A 247 -12.87 -20.94 -17.73
CA LEU A 247 -13.67 -20.89 -16.51
C LEU A 247 -13.76 -22.26 -15.82
N ARG A 248 -13.93 -23.35 -16.58
CA ARG A 248 -13.88 -24.73 -16.05
C ARG A 248 -12.55 -25.06 -15.41
N HIS A 249 -11.45 -24.61 -16.01
CA HIS A 249 -10.13 -24.79 -15.43
C HIS A 249 -10.00 -24.07 -14.09
N ILE A 250 -10.40 -22.79 -14.01
CA ILE A 250 -10.30 -22.00 -12.77
C ILE A 250 -11.12 -22.61 -11.64
N ILE A 251 -12.35 -23.06 -11.92
CA ILE A 251 -13.19 -23.72 -10.91
C ILE A 251 -12.43 -24.89 -10.28
N LYS A 252 -11.76 -25.71 -11.09
CA LYS A 252 -11.05 -26.90 -10.62
C LYS A 252 -9.70 -26.58 -9.97
N ALA A 253 -8.92 -25.69 -10.57
CA ALA A 253 -7.50 -25.48 -10.25
C ALA A 253 -7.23 -24.24 -9.39
N GLY A 254 -8.16 -23.29 -9.34
CA GLY A 254 -8.07 -22.09 -8.50
C GLY A 254 -8.28 -22.38 -7.01
N ALA A 255 -8.25 -21.33 -6.19
CA ALA A 255 -8.34 -21.42 -4.74
C ALA A 255 -9.66 -22.00 -4.20
N GLY A 256 -10.72 -22.07 -5.02
CA GLY A 256 -11.99 -22.71 -4.66
C GLY A 256 -11.92 -24.24 -4.70
N HIS A 257 -10.89 -24.82 -5.33
CA HIS A 257 -10.66 -26.27 -5.37
C HIS A 257 -11.88 -27.10 -5.80
N GLY A 258 -12.64 -26.61 -6.78
CA GLY A 258 -13.84 -27.26 -7.30
C GLY A 258 -15.14 -26.94 -6.54
N ASP A 259 -15.11 -26.12 -5.50
CA ASP A 259 -16.30 -25.78 -4.70
C ASP A 259 -17.14 -24.63 -5.28
N GLY A 260 -16.78 -24.18 -6.48
CA GLY A 260 -17.42 -23.08 -7.21
C GLY A 260 -16.87 -21.68 -6.90
N GLY A 261 -16.00 -21.52 -5.90
CA GLY A 261 -15.37 -20.23 -5.63
C GLY A 261 -14.39 -19.79 -6.72
N ILE A 262 -14.52 -18.55 -7.20
CA ILE A 262 -13.72 -18.00 -8.31
C ILE A 262 -12.83 -16.84 -7.81
N PRO A 263 -11.52 -16.83 -8.08
CA PRO A 263 -10.65 -15.68 -7.78
C PRO A 263 -10.97 -14.48 -8.68
N GLY A 264 -10.56 -13.27 -8.28
CA GLY A 264 -10.79 -12.08 -9.11
C GLY A 264 -9.94 -11.96 -10.35
N THR A 265 -8.75 -12.56 -10.30
CA THR A 265 -7.78 -12.55 -11.38
C THR A 265 -7.16 -13.93 -11.52
N PHE A 266 -7.07 -14.45 -12.74
CA PHE A 266 -6.40 -15.72 -13.03
C PHE A 266 -5.87 -15.74 -14.48
N PRO A 267 -4.61 -16.13 -14.72
CA PRO A 267 -3.58 -16.46 -13.73
C PRO A 267 -2.95 -15.21 -13.08
N THR A 268 -2.08 -15.41 -12.09
CA THR A 268 -1.26 -14.36 -11.43
C THR A 268 0.20 -14.83 -11.26
N SER A 269 0.67 -15.70 -12.15
CA SER A 269 1.92 -16.43 -11.97
C SER A 269 3.16 -15.54 -11.96
N TYR A 270 3.25 -14.52 -12.82
CA TYR A 270 4.42 -13.65 -12.88
C TYR A 270 4.54 -12.79 -11.61
N PHE A 271 3.39 -12.28 -11.14
CA PHE A 271 3.27 -11.62 -9.84
C PHE A 271 3.74 -12.54 -8.70
N GLU A 272 3.18 -13.74 -8.60
CA GLU A 272 3.51 -14.68 -7.52
C GLU A 272 4.96 -15.16 -7.54
N TYR A 273 5.49 -15.47 -8.73
CA TYR A 273 6.90 -15.83 -8.90
C TYR A 273 7.83 -14.72 -8.44
N SER A 274 7.63 -13.51 -8.96
CA SER A 274 8.54 -12.40 -8.70
C SER A 274 8.43 -11.92 -7.25
N TRP A 275 7.23 -11.75 -6.69
CA TRP A 275 7.06 -11.29 -5.31
C TRP A 275 7.65 -12.27 -4.29
N THR A 276 7.33 -13.56 -4.41
CA THR A 276 7.80 -14.56 -3.44
C THR A 276 9.32 -14.69 -3.46
N VAL A 277 9.93 -14.81 -4.66
CA VAL A 277 11.39 -14.95 -4.80
C VAL A 277 12.12 -13.71 -4.30
N VAL A 278 11.69 -12.52 -4.73
CA VAL A 278 12.33 -11.25 -4.35
C VAL A 278 12.24 -11.03 -2.84
N THR A 279 11.09 -11.31 -2.25
CA THR A 279 10.86 -11.13 -0.81
C THR A 279 11.77 -12.02 0.02
N LEU A 280 11.86 -13.32 -0.30
CA LEU A 280 12.71 -14.27 0.43
C LEU A 280 14.21 -13.95 0.25
N LEU A 281 14.67 -13.74 -0.98
CA LEU A 281 16.10 -13.45 -1.22
C LEU A 281 16.54 -12.14 -0.55
N GLN A 282 15.72 -11.09 -0.61
CA GLN A 282 16.05 -9.81 0.04
C GLN A 282 15.93 -9.87 1.58
N ALA A 283 15.22 -10.86 2.11
CA ALA A 283 15.17 -11.15 3.54
C ALA A 283 16.36 -11.96 4.05
N GLY A 284 17.36 -12.25 3.20
CA GLY A 284 18.62 -12.86 3.57
C GLY A 284 18.70 -14.38 3.42
N PHE A 285 17.70 -15.02 2.80
CA PHE A 285 17.84 -16.39 2.33
C PHE A 285 18.78 -16.43 1.12
N SER A 286 19.69 -17.40 1.08
CA SER A 286 20.55 -17.64 -0.09
C SER A 286 19.82 -18.45 -1.17
N THR A 287 20.37 -18.47 -2.39
CA THR A 287 19.87 -19.33 -3.46
C THR A 287 19.98 -20.83 -3.11
N GLU A 288 20.95 -21.20 -2.29
CA GLU A 288 21.18 -22.55 -1.79
C GLU A 288 20.11 -22.94 -0.76
N ASP A 289 19.76 -22.01 0.14
CA ASP A 289 18.70 -22.19 1.15
C ASP A 289 17.36 -22.50 0.46
N LEU A 290 17.02 -21.72 -0.57
CA LEU A 290 15.75 -21.80 -1.28
C LEU A 290 15.68 -22.94 -2.31
N GLY A 291 16.83 -23.50 -2.73
CA GLY A 291 16.91 -24.54 -3.75
C GLY A 291 17.18 -23.97 -5.14
N THR A 292 18.43 -24.08 -5.58
CA THR A 292 18.89 -23.54 -6.88
C THR A 292 18.15 -24.12 -8.08
N LYS A 293 17.74 -25.41 -8.01
CA LYS A 293 17.01 -26.06 -9.11
C LYS A 293 15.60 -25.47 -9.24
N GLU A 294 14.89 -25.37 -8.13
CA GLU A 294 13.53 -24.85 -8.07
C GLU A 294 13.49 -23.36 -8.45
N LEU A 295 14.45 -22.56 -7.98
CA LEU A 295 14.65 -21.18 -8.42
C LEU A 295 14.95 -21.10 -9.92
N GLY A 296 15.76 -22.02 -10.47
CA GLY A 296 16.04 -22.09 -11.90
C GLY A 296 14.76 -22.27 -12.72
N ILE A 297 13.84 -23.14 -12.28
CA ILE A 297 12.54 -23.33 -12.95
C ILE A 297 11.74 -22.01 -12.96
N ILE A 298 11.68 -21.32 -11.83
CA ILE A 298 10.96 -20.04 -11.71
C ILE A 298 11.60 -18.97 -12.61
N ALA A 299 12.94 -18.89 -12.62
CA ALA A 299 13.68 -17.97 -13.48
C ALA A 299 13.40 -18.23 -14.96
N ASP A 300 13.38 -19.50 -15.39
CA ASP A 300 13.12 -19.87 -16.77
C ASP A 300 11.69 -19.47 -17.21
N HIS A 301 10.69 -19.55 -16.32
CA HIS A 301 9.33 -19.07 -16.60
C HIS A 301 9.26 -17.54 -16.75
N LEU A 302 9.96 -16.80 -15.89
CA LEU A 302 10.02 -15.34 -16.00
C LEU A 302 10.76 -14.90 -17.28
N GLU A 303 11.91 -15.50 -17.59
CA GLU A 303 12.66 -15.22 -18.82
C GLU A 303 11.83 -15.51 -20.08
N ALA A 304 11.06 -16.62 -20.08
CA ALA A 304 10.14 -16.93 -21.17
C ALA A 304 9.08 -15.84 -21.34
N GLY A 305 8.44 -15.39 -20.24
CA GLY A 305 7.47 -14.29 -20.28
C GLY A 305 8.05 -12.99 -20.82
N PHE A 306 9.20 -12.56 -20.30
CA PHE A 306 9.91 -11.37 -20.81
C PHE A 306 10.23 -11.48 -22.29
N LYS A 307 10.65 -12.67 -22.76
CA LYS A 307 10.97 -12.89 -24.17
C LYS A 307 9.72 -12.84 -25.06
N GLU A 308 8.63 -13.49 -24.64
CA GLU A 308 7.38 -13.57 -25.40
C GLU A 308 6.67 -12.22 -25.50
N GLU A 309 6.75 -11.40 -24.45
CA GLU A 309 6.09 -10.09 -24.37
C GLU A 309 7.01 -8.92 -24.75
N GLY A 310 8.17 -9.21 -25.35
CA GLY A 310 9.02 -8.21 -25.97
C GLY A 310 9.79 -7.33 -24.99
N GLY A 311 10.13 -7.87 -23.81
CA GLY A 311 11.00 -7.26 -22.81
C GLY A 311 10.27 -6.64 -21.61
N ILE A 312 8.96 -6.82 -21.51
CA ILE A 312 8.11 -6.40 -20.38
C ILE A 312 7.13 -7.51 -20.05
N ILE A 313 6.64 -7.56 -18.81
CA ILE A 313 5.61 -8.51 -18.36
C ILE A 313 4.58 -7.77 -17.50
N GLY A 314 3.51 -8.46 -17.10
CA GLY A 314 2.54 -7.94 -16.14
C GLY A 314 2.20 -8.97 -15.08
N PHE A 315 1.19 -8.69 -14.25
CA PHE A 315 0.68 -9.67 -13.28
C PHE A 315 0.26 -11.00 -13.95
N ALA A 316 -0.18 -10.92 -15.21
CA ALA A 316 -0.56 -12.05 -16.06
C ALA A 316 -0.03 -11.86 -17.50
N PRO A 317 0.03 -12.95 -18.30
CA PRO A 317 0.40 -12.85 -19.70
C PRO A 317 -0.46 -11.86 -20.49
N ARG A 318 0.18 -11.06 -21.35
CA ARG A 318 -0.43 -9.99 -22.19
C ARG A 318 -1.09 -8.85 -21.41
N ALA A 319 -0.80 -8.72 -20.11
CA ALA A 319 -1.28 -7.60 -19.29
C ALA A 319 -0.12 -6.73 -18.76
N PRO A 320 0.84 -6.29 -19.62
CA PRO A 320 2.09 -5.73 -19.13
C PRO A 320 1.91 -4.42 -18.38
N ASP A 321 2.67 -4.29 -17.29
CA ASP A 321 2.69 -3.11 -16.42
C ASP A 321 4.09 -2.88 -15.84
N ALA A 322 4.34 -1.67 -15.37
CA ALA A 322 5.64 -1.28 -14.84
C ALA A 322 5.98 -1.95 -13.50
N ASP A 323 4.97 -2.34 -12.71
CA ASP A 323 5.15 -2.88 -11.36
C ASP A 323 5.72 -4.29 -11.41
N ASP A 324 5.01 -5.17 -12.12
CA ASP A 324 5.39 -6.56 -12.35
C ASP A 324 6.62 -6.67 -13.23
N THR A 325 6.77 -5.79 -14.24
CA THR A 325 8.01 -5.71 -15.02
C THR A 325 9.20 -5.42 -14.10
N ALA A 326 9.12 -4.37 -13.27
CA ALA A 326 10.22 -4.02 -12.38
C ALA A 326 10.53 -5.14 -11.38
N LYS A 327 9.50 -5.78 -10.82
CA LYS A 327 9.68 -6.89 -9.87
C LYS A 327 10.26 -8.13 -10.53
N GLY A 328 9.84 -8.45 -11.75
CA GLY A 328 10.41 -9.53 -12.55
C GLY A 328 11.89 -9.32 -12.86
N LEU A 329 12.29 -8.09 -13.22
CA LEU A 329 13.70 -7.73 -13.43
C LEU A 329 14.53 -7.93 -12.15
N ILE A 330 14.00 -7.49 -10.99
CA ILE A 330 14.65 -7.68 -9.69
C ILE A 330 14.79 -9.18 -9.39
N ALA A 331 13.75 -9.98 -9.63
CA ALA A 331 13.77 -11.43 -9.40
C ALA A 331 14.85 -12.11 -10.22
N LEU A 332 14.91 -11.84 -11.53
CA LEU A 332 15.92 -12.39 -12.43
C LEU A 332 17.33 -12.02 -11.96
N ASN A 333 17.57 -10.73 -11.67
CA ASN A 333 18.88 -10.27 -11.22
C ASN A 333 19.34 -10.95 -9.92
N LEU A 334 18.44 -11.11 -8.94
CA LEU A 334 18.74 -11.81 -7.68
C LEU A 334 19.03 -13.30 -7.87
N MET A 335 18.48 -13.92 -8.92
CA MET A 335 18.77 -15.30 -9.31
C MET A 335 19.98 -15.42 -10.26
N GLY A 336 20.70 -14.32 -10.50
CA GLY A 336 21.89 -14.28 -11.38
C GLY A 336 21.57 -14.29 -12.87
N ARG A 337 20.31 -14.04 -13.26
CA ARG A 337 19.86 -13.89 -14.64
C ARG A 337 19.77 -12.39 -14.97
N GLN A 338 20.64 -11.90 -15.86
CA GLN A 338 20.65 -10.48 -16.20
C GLN A 338 19.51 -10.15 -17.17
N ALA A 339 18.72 -9.13 -16.85
CA ALA A 339 17.67 -8.58 -17.71
C ALA A 339 17.76 -7.06 -17.81
N SER A 340 17.47 -6.49 -18.98
CA SER A 340 17.60 -5.03 -19.20
C SER A 340 16.33 -4.26 -18.84
N PRO A 341 16.43 -3.10 -18.18
CA PRO A 341 15.29 -2.21 -17.92
C PRO A 341 14.83 -1.39 -19.14
N GLU A 342 15.53 -1.43 -20.28
CA GLU A 342 15.33 -0.52 -21.40
C GLU A 342 13.91 -0.53 -21.95
N GLN A 343 13.30 -1.70 -22.07
CA GLN A 343 11.93 -1.79 -22.58
C GLN A 343 10.92 -1.26 -21.56
N MET A 344 11.13 -1.49 -20.26
CA MET A 344 10.33 -0.91 -19.18
C MET A 344 10.37 0.62 -19.26
N ILE A 345 11.57 1.20 -19.39
CA ILE A 345 11.78 2.64 -19.57
C ILE A 345 11.05 3.14 -20.81
N LYS A 346 11.27 2.50 -21.96
CA LYS A 346 10.65 2.91 -23.23
C LYS A 346 9.11 2.93 -23.18
N VAL A 347 8.50 2.01 -22.46
CA VAL A 347 7.04 1.82 -22.48
C VAL A 347 6.34 2.60 -21.36
N PHE A 348 6.94 2.69 -20.18
CA PHE A 348 6.28 3.19 -18.98
C PHE A 348 6.86 4.50 -18.42
N GLU A 349 8.00 4.99 -18.94
CA GLU A 349 8.54 6.28 -18.52
C GLU A 349 7.59 7.42 -18.92
N GLY A 350 7.01 8.07 -17.92
CA GLY A 350 6.25 9.30 -18.07
C GLY A 350 7.13 10.54 -17.88
N ARG A 351 6.46 11.69 -17.88
CA ARG A 351 7.11 13.00 -17.72
C ARG A 351 7.84 13.10 -16.38
N ASP A 352 7.11 12.87 -15.29
CA ASP A 352 7.59 13.12 -13.93
C ASP A 352 7.72 11.83 -13.09
N HIS A 353 7.20 10.72 -13.58
CA HIS A 353 7.19 9.41 -12.91
C HIS A 353 7.00 8.28 -13.94
N PHE A 354 7.08 7.03 -13.51
CA PHE A 354 6.71 5.87 -14.31
C PHE A 354 5.24 5.54 -14.09
N THR A 355 4.49 5.39 -15.17
CA THR A 355 3.08 4.99 -15.10
C THR A 355 2.97 3.48 -14.94
N THR A 356 2.14 2.95 -14.03
CA THR A 356 1.91 1.49 -13.92
C THR A 356 1.37 0.95 -15.24
N PHE A 357 0.30 1.58 -15.75
CA PHE A 357 -0.22 1.36 -17.11
C PHE A 357 -0.12 2.66 -17.91
N GLY A 358 0.21 2.60 -19.20
CA GLY A 358 0.52 3.78 -20.02
C GLY A 358 -0.58 4.84 -20.18
N SER A 359 -1.79 4.62 -19.67
CA SER A 359 -2.88 5.61 -19.65
C SER A 359 -3.68 5.58 -18.34
N GLU A 360 -2.99 5.79 -17.22
CA GLU A 360 -3.59 5.87 -15.88
C GLU A 360 -3.89 7.31 -15.43
N ARG A 361 -4.87 7.46 -14.52
CA ARG A 361 -5.21 8.75 -13.90
C ARG A 361 -4.33 9.03 -12.69
N ASP A 362 -4.28 8.07 -11.78
CA ASP A 362 -3.60 8.19 -10.49
C ASP A 362 -2.28 7.40 -10.54
N PRO A 363 -1.14 8.03 -10.23
CA PRO A 363 0.15 7.34 -10.24
C PRO A 363 0.27 6.37 -9.07
N SER A 364 1.08 5.32 -9.22
CA SER A 364 1.39 4.39 -8.12
C SER A 364 2.71 4.72 -7.45
N LEU A 365 2.70 4.82 -6.12
CA LEU A 365 3.91 4.92 -5.31
C LEU A 365 4.68 3.60 -5.34
N THR A 366 3.98 2.47 -5.20
CA THR A 366 4.60 1.14 -5.12
C THR A 366 5.28 0.75 -6.42
N SER A 367 4.65 1.03 -7.58
CA SER A 367 5.28 0.84 -8.90
C SER A 367 6.55 1.66 -9.07
N ASN A 368 6.55 2.92 -8.64
CA ASN A 368 7.75 3.75 -8.72
C ASN A 368 8.84 3.28 -7.75
N CYS A 369 8.49 2.78 -6.56
CA CYS A 369 9.46 2.13 -5.66
C CYS A 369 10.10 0.88 -6.30
N HIS A 370 9.32 0.04 -6.97
CA HIS A 370 9.86 -1.12 -7.68
C HIS A 370 10.74 -0.73 -8.87
N VAL A 371 10.32 0.25 -9.68
CA VAL A 371 11.14 0.78 -10.76
C VAL A 371 12.47 1.31 -10.23
N LEU A 372 12.46 2.10 -9.16
CA LEU A 372 13.69 2.60 -8.54
C LEU A 372 14.61 1.45 -8.10
N LEU A 373 14.05 0.44 -7.43
CA LEU A 373 14.80 -0.75 -7.00
C LEU A 373 15.39 -1.52 -8.20
N ALA A 374 14.65 -1.68 -9.30
CA ALA A 374 15.14 -2.36 -10.49
C ALA A 374 16.29 -1.59 -11.16
N LEU A 375 16.18 -0.27 -11.26
CA LEU A 375 17.22 0.59 -11.83
C LEU A 375 18.49 0.58 -10.96
N LEU A 376 18.36 0.58 -9.63
CA LEU A 376 19.49 0.55 -8.70
C LEU A 376 20.25 -0.79 -8.70
N GLN A 377 19.67 -1.85 -9.26
CA GLN A 377 20.34 -3.14 -9.44
C GLN A 377 21.13 -3.26 -10.75
N CYS A 378 20.98 -2.30 -11.66
CA CYS A 378 21.70 -2.30 -12.93
C CYS A 378 23.20 -2.07 -12.71
N ALA A 379 24.04 -2.74 -13.50
CA ALA A 379 25.48 -2.58 -13.42
C ALA A 379 25.95 -1.18 -13.86
N ASP A 380 25.28 -0.59 -14.86
CA ASP A 380 25.56 0.76 -15.38
C ASP A 380 24.54 1.77 -14.82
N LEU A 381 24.79 2.22 -13.58
CA LEU A 381 23.91 3.18 -12.90
C LEU A 381 23.90 4.56 -13.58
N VAL A 382 25.04 4.97 -14.15
CA VAL A 382 25.21 6.30 -14.79
C VAL A 382 24.27 6.44 -15.97
N ARG A 383 24.09 5.37 -16.75
CA ARG A 383 23.18 5.35 -17.89
C ARG A 383 21.73 5.64 -17.52
N TYR A 384 21.32 5.31 -16.30
CA TYR A 384 19.95 5.45 -15.82
C TYR A 384 19.78 6.54 -14.75
N ASP A 385 20.80 7.36 -14.53
CA ASP A 385 20.78 8.45 -13.54
C ASP A 385 19.55 9.36 -13.68
N PRO A 386 19.14 9.82 -14.89
CA PRO A 386 17.95 10.65 -15.04
C PRO A 386 16.66 9.96 -14.55
N GLN A 387 16.53 8.65 -14.79
CA GLN A 387 15.37 7.85 -14.35
C GLN A 387 15.42 7.61 -12.84
N ILE A 388 16.60 7.35 -12.27
CA ILE A 388 16.79 7.17 -10.82
C ILE A 388 16.40 8.45 -10.08
N ILE A 389 16.91 9.60 -10.51
CA ILE A 389 16.61 10.92 -9.91
C ILE A 389 15.14 11.29 -10.07
N LYS A 390 14.56 11.07 -11.26
CA LYS A 390 13.13 11.29 -11.52
C LYS A 390 12.26 10.50 -10.54
N THR A 391 12.49 9.19 -10.45
CA THR A 391 11.68 8.29 -9.62
C THR A 391 11.87 8.60 -8.14
N THR A 392 13.10 8.91 -7.70
CA THR A 392 13.38 9.32 -6.32
C THR A 392 12.65 10.62 -5.96
N LYS A 393 12.68 11.61 -6.85
CA LYS A 393 11.94 12.86 -6.68
C LYS A 393 10.43 12.61 -6.58
N PHE A 394 9.87 11.78 -7.45
CA PHE A 394 8.46 11.42 -7.40
C PHE A 394 8.08 10.79 -6.06
N ILE A 395 8.86 9.82 -5.57
CA ILE A 395 8.59 9.15 -4.27
C ILE A 395 8.64 10.17 -3.13
N CYS A 396 9.61 11.09 -3.12
CA CYS A 396 9.66 12.18 -2.13
C CYS A 396 8.47 13.14 -2.26
N ASP A 397 8.09 13.55 -3.47
CA ASP A 397 6.94 14.43 -3.70
C ASP A 397 5.64 13.77 -3.23
N TYR A 398 5.45 12.49 -3.55
CA TYR A 398 4.30 11.71 -3.13
C TYR A 398 4.20 11.63 -1.60
N TRP A 399 5.30 11.30 -0.91
CA TRP A 399 5.34 11.29 0.57
C TRP A 399 5.09 12.69 1.17
N PHE A 400 5.64 13.74 0.56
CA PHE A 400 5.54 15.09 1.11
C PHE A 400 4.12 15.66 1.01
N LEU A 401 3.44 15.37 -0.08
CA LEU A 401 2.11 15.91 -0.37
C LEU A 401 0.98 15.11 0.26
N GLN A 402 1.24 13.87 0.68
CA GLN A 402 0.23 13.01 1.28
C GLN A 402 -0.28 13.61 2.60
N GLU A 403 -1.62 13.69 2.73
CA GLU A 403 -2.29 13.93 4.00
C GLU A 403 -2.62 12.59 4.67
N GLY A 404 -2.44 12.49 5.99
CA GLY A 404 -2.66 11.24 6.70
C GLY A 404 -1.58 10.19 6.45
N ARG A 405 -1.98 8.91 6.56
CA ARG A 405 -1.12 7.76 6.23
C ARG A 405 -0.92 7.67 4.72
N ILE A 406 0.25 7.19 4.31
CA ILE A 406 0.57 6.92 2.91
C ILE A 406 -0.37 5.87 2.33
N ARG A 407 -0.84 6.09 1.10
CA ARG A 407 -1.74 5.17 0.40
C ARG A 407 -1.20 4.87 -0.98
N ASP A 408 -1.49 3.68 -1.48
CA ASP A 408 -1.26 3.29 -2.86
C ASP A 408 -2.51 2.58 -3.40
N LYS A 409 -2.69 2.59 -4.72
CA LYS A 409 -3.90 2.07 -5.36
C LYS A 409 -3.98 0.54 -5.40
N TRP A 410 -2.89 -0.16 -5.18
CA TRP A 410 -2.84 -1.62 -5.29
C TRP A 410 -2.98 -2.36 -3.95
N HIS A 411 -2.92 -1.64 -2.82
CA HIS A 411 -2.86 -2.26 -1.51
C HIS A 411 -3.56 -1.42 -0.42
N LEU A 412 -4.38 -2.05 0.42
CA LEU A 412 -5.18 -1.39 1.47
C LEU A 412 -4.34 -0.94 2.67
N SER A 413 -3.31 -1.71 3.05
CA SER A 413 -2.41 -1.31 4.13
C SER A 413 -1.43 -0.23 3.69
N HIS A 414 -1.30 0.83 4.49
CA HIS A 414 -0.27 1.86 4.32
C HIS A 414 1.15 1.35 4.58
N LEU A 415 1.29 0.23 5.30
CA LEU A 415 2.59 -0.34 5.64
C LEU A 415 3.29 -0.97 4.43
N TYR A 416 2.52 -1.45 3.44
CA TYR A 416 3.09 -1.99 2.20
C TYR A 416 3.88 -0.94 1.39
N PRO A 417 3.28 0.22 0.98
CA PRO A 417 4.04 1.28 0.34
C PRO A 417 5.14 1.87 1.24
N THR A 418 4.93 1.94 2.56
CA THR A 418 5.95 2.41 3.52
C THR A 418 7.19 1.51 3.49
N MET A 419 7.00 0.18 3.53
CA MET A 419 8.08 -0.80 3.45
C MET A 419 8.87 -0.65 2.15
N LEU A 420 8.18 -0.52 1.02
CA LEU A 420 8.83 -0.37 -0.29
C LEU A 420 9.61 0.93 -0.41
N LEU A 421 9.08 2.04 0.10
CA LEU A 421 9.79 3.32 0.15
C LEU A 421 11.07 3.21 0.96
N VAL A 422 11.01 2.66 2.18
CA VAL A 422 12.19 2.50 3.03
C VAL A 422 13.23 1.61 2.37
N LYS A 423 12.80 0.55 1.69
CA LYS A 423 13.68 -0.33 0.93
C LYS A 423 14.36 0.38 -0.24
N ALA A 424 13.58 1.11 -1.05
CA ALA A 424 14.10 1.82 -2.21
C ALA A 424 15.11 2.91 -1.81
N PHE A 425 14.80 3.67 -0.76
CA PHE A 425 15.69 4.72 -0.27
C PHE A 425 16.91 4.17 0.47
N THR A 426 16.79 3.07 1.21
CA THR A 426 17.96 2.41 1.83
C THR A 426 18.92 1.87 0.75
N GLU A 427 18.39 1.28 -0.32
CA GLU A 427 19.22 0.86 -1.46
C GLU A 427 19.84 2.06 -2.19
N LEU A 428 19.09 3.14 -2.41
CA LEU A 428 19.61 4.37 -3.01
C LEU A 428 20.80 4.91 -2.21
N LEU A 429 20.66 5.04 -0.88
CA LEU A 429 21.74 5.50 -0.01
C LEU A 429 22.95 4.55 -0.08
N SER A 430 22.72 3.24 -0.10
CA SER A 430 23.79 2.25 -0.28
C SER A 430 24.57 2.47 -1.58
N ARG A 431 23.86 2.77 -2.69
CA ARG A 431 24.49 3.05 -3.98
C ARG A 431 25.23 4.37 -4.00
N LEU A 432 24.69 5.42 -3.39
CA LEU A 432 25.36 6.73 -3.27
C LEU A 432 26.67 6.62 -2.48
N SER A 433 26.70 5.88 -1.36
CA SER A 433 27.93 5.71 -0.56
C SER A 433 29.01 4.85 -1.26
N ASN A 434 28.62 3.93 -2.15
CA ASN A 434 29.54 2.95 -2.76
C ASN A 434 29.86 3.22 -4.24
N SER A 435 29.13 4.10 -4.92
CA SER A 435 29.32 4.41 -6.34
C SER A 435 29.62 5.89 -6.50
N ALA A 436 30.88 6.22 -6.82
CA ALA A 436 31.28 7.59 -7.15
C ALA A 436 30.60 8.18 -8.40
N ALA A 437 29.82 7.37 -9.13
CA ALA A 437 29.23 7.73 -10.40
C ALA A 437 27.74 8.14 -10.32
N LEU A 438 27.08 7.88 -9.19
CA LEU A 438 25.71 8.32 -8.94
C LEU A 438 25.75 9.57 -8.07
N GLU A 439 25.26 10.70 -8.58
CA GLU A 439 25.22 11.96 -7.85
C GLU A 439 23.77 12.40 -7.65
N THR A 440 23.44 12.88 -6.46
CA THR A 440 22.14 13.48 -6.17
C THR A 440 22.32 14.88 -5.61
N SER A 441 21.37 15.77 -5.88
CA SER A 441 21.37 17.10 -5.26
C SER A 441 21.25 16.96 -3.73
N GLN A 442 21.93 17.82 -2.99
CA GLN A 442 21.82 17.87 -1.53
C GLN A 442 20.37 18.00 -1.08
N GLN A 443 19.58 18.85 -1.76
CA GLN A 443 18.17 19.02 -1.45
C GLN A 443 17.37 17.70 -1.56
N LEU A 444 17.59 16.92 -2.63
CA LEU A 444 16.90 15.63 -2.79
C LEU A 444 17.36 14.61 -1.74
N LEU A 445 18.65 14.57 -1.41
CA LEU A 445 19.19 13.70 -0.36
C LEU A 445 18.50 13.96 0.99
N TRP A 446 18.38 15.22 1.41
CA TRP A 446 17.74 15.55 2.68
C TRP A 446 16.24 15.24 2.69
N ARG A 447 15.55 15.37 1.55
CA ARG A 447 14.15 14.93 1.43
C ARG A 447 14.01 13.41 1.53
N VAL A 448 14.93 12.64 0.94
CA VAL A 448 15.00 11.18 1.11
C VAL A 448 15.16 10.81 2.58
N LEU A 449 16.06 11.50 3.30
CA LEU A 449 16.27 11.28 4.73
C LEU A 449 15.02 11.62 5.55
N VAL A 450 14.34 12.75 5.29
CA VAL A 450 13.06 13.09 5.93
C VAL A 450 12.04 11.95 5.78
N CYS A 451 11.86 11.45 4.55
CA CYS A 451 10.95 10.32 4.29
C CYS A 451 11.35 9.06 5.06
N LEU A 452 12.64 8.69 5.08
CA LEU A 452 13.15 7.53 5.80
C LEU A 452 12.91 7.62 7.32
N PHE A 453 13.24 8.78 7.91
CA PHE A 453 13.01 9.01 9.34
C PHE A 453 11.54 8.92 9.68
N GLN A 454 10.67 9.62 8.94
CA GLN A 454 9.24 9.58 9.22
C GLN A 454 8.66 8.18 9.05
N ALA A 455 8.97 7.48 7.96
CA ALA A 455 8.50 6.12 7.72
C ALA A 455 8.91 5.16 8.86
N CYS A 456 10.16 5.20 9.31
CA CYS A 456 10.63 4.36 10.42
C CYS A 456 9.95 4.74 11.75
N LEU A 457 9.88 6.03 12.07
CA LEU A 457 9.38 6.50 13.36
C LEU A 457 7.86 6.37 13.50
N HIS A 458 7.12 6.58 12.40
CA HIS A 458 5.67 6.33 12.35
C HIS A 458 5.41 4.85 12.59
N THR A 459 6.12 3.96 11.87
CA THR A 459 6.00 2.51 12.06
C THR A 459 6.28 2.10 13.51
N LEU A 460 7.31 2.66 14.16
CA LEU A 460 7.58 2.38 15.59
C LEU A 460 6.48 2.83 16.54
N SER A 461 5.82 3.93 16.22
CA SER A 461 4.83 4.58 17.10
C SER A 461 3.44 3.94 16.95
N GLU A 462 3.16 3.30 15.80
CA GLU A 462 1.87 2.67 15.51
C GLU A 462 1.77 1.21 15.97
N GLN A 463 2.83 0.64 16.55
CA GLN A 463 2.78 -0.74 17.03
C GLN A 463 1.81 -0.89 18.20
N GLU A 464 0.91 -1.87 18.09
CA GLU A 464 -0.09 -2.17 19.10
C GLU A 464 0.50 -2.88 20.33
N GLU A 465 -0.27 -2.95 21.41
CA GLU A 465 0.15 -3.56 22.68
C GLU A 465 0.48 -5.06 22.52
N ASP A 466 -0.23 -5.76 21.64
CA ASP A 466 0.01 -7.17 21.33
C ASP A 466 1.25 -7.41 20.44
N GLY A 467 1.89 -6.32 19.97
CA GLY A 467 3.05 -6.35 19.11
C GLY A 467 2.74 -6.35 17.62
N SER A 468 1.46 -6.40 17.23
CA SER A 468 1.04 -6.37 15.84
C SER A 468 1.02 -4.94 15.27
N TRP A 469 0.77 -4.87 13.97
CA TRP A 469 0.25 -3.68 13.33
C TRP A 469 -1.08 -4.04 12.67
N GLY A 470 -2.17 -3.43 13.15
CA GLY A 470 -3.52 -3.67 12.65
C GLY A 470 -4.08 -5.05 12.97
N GLY A 471 -3.45 -5.83 13.86
CA GLY A 471 -3.89 -7.20 14.19
C GLY A 471 -3.79 -8.20 13.04
N LEU A 472 -3.05 -7.89 11.97
CA LEU A 472 -2.99 -8.70 10.74
C LEU A 472 -1.55 -9.18 10.45
N PRO A 473 -1.33 -10.48 10.15
CA PRO A 473 0.01 -11.03 9.88
C PRO A 473 0.77 -10.35 8.74
N GLU A 474 0.12 -10.11 7.60
CA GLU A 474 0.79 -9.52 6.43
C GLU A 474 1.22 -8.08 6.71
N GLN A 475 0.37 -7.28 7.37
CA GLN A 475 0.69 -5.90 7.78
C GLN A 475 1.81 -5.84 8.82
N THR A 476 1.77 -6.73 9.81
CA THR A 476 2.83 -6.88 10.80
C THR A 476 4.16 -7.25 10.14
N SER A 477 4.12 -8.09 9.09
CA SER A 477 5.30 -8.46 8.32
C SER A 477 5.91 -7.25 7.60
N TYR A 478 5.09 -6.40 6.97
CA TYR A 478 5.55 -5.16 6.34
C TYR A 478 6.21 -4.21 7.35
N ALA A 479 5.61 -4.04 8.53
CA ALA A 479 6.19 -3.19 9.58
C ALA A 479 7.54 -3.73 10.06
N ILE A 480 7.66 -5.03 10.33
CA ILE A 480 8.93 -5.66 10.72
C ILE A 480 10.00 -5.45 9.64
N LEU A 481 9.65 -5.67 8.38
CA LEU A 481 10.57 -5.48 7.25
C LEU A 481 10.98 -4.00 7.10
N THR A 482 10.05 -3.07 7.28
CA THR A 482 10.33 -1.62 7.30
C THR A 482 11.37 -1.27 8.36
N LEU A 483 11.16 -1.73 9.60
CA LEU A 483 12.04 -1.46 10.73
C LEU A 483 13.41 -2.12 10.57
N ALA A 484 13.44 -3.36 10.08
CA ALA A 484 14.67 -4.10 9.84
C ALA A 484 15.52 -3.47 8.73
N GLU A 485 14.87 -2.96 7.69
CA GLU A 485 15.54 -2.26 6.58
C GLU A 485 16.08 -0.90 7.03
N ALA A 486 15.27 -0.09 7.72
CA ALA A 486 15.70 1.19 8.27
C ALA A 486 16.94 1.05 9.16
N GLN A 487 17.00 0.00 10.00
CA GLN A 487 18.13 -0.23 10.91
C GLN A 487 19.47 -0.51 10.21
N LYS A 488 19.49 -0.74 8.88
CA LYS A 488 20.74 -0.84 8.12
C LYS A 488 21.46 0.51 7.99
N CYS A 489 20.73 1.62 8.15
CA CYS A 489 21.27 2.98 8.08
C CYS A 489 21.96 3.39 9.40
N SER A 490 23.13 4.00 9.28
CA SER A 490 24.02 4.40 10.39
C SER A 490 23.34 5.28 11.44
N PHE A 491 22.47 6.18 10.99
CA PHE A 491 21.81 7.18 11.80
C PHE A 491 20.65 6.64 12.67
N PHE A 492 20.26 5.37 12.53
CA PHE A 492 19.36 4.68 13.47
C PHE A 492 20.08 3.82 14.52
N ASN A 493 21.42 3.81 14.53
CA ASN A 493 22.22 2.94 15.40
C ASN A 493 22.46 3.48 16.82
N GLY A 494 21.86 4.62 17.17
CA GLY A 494 21.90 5.14 18.54
C GLY A 494 21.27 4.14 19.52
N PRO A 495 21.88 3.84 20.69
CA PRO A 495 21.44 2.75 21.58
C PRO A 495 19.94 2.77 21.94
N ALA A 496 19.37 3.96 22.18
CA ALA A 496 17.96 4.12 22.52
C ALA A 496 17.02 3.76 21.35
N ILE A 497 17.36 4.17 20.12
CA ILE A 497 16.53 3.92 18.93
C ILE A 497 16.71 2.48 18.45
N ALA A 498 17.97 2.01 18.35
CA ALA A 498 18.28 0.66 17.91
C ALA A 498 17.65 -0.41 18.82
N SER A 499 17.68 -0.22 20.14
CA SER A 499 17.03 -1.13 21.09
C SER A 499 15.51 -1.10 20.98
N ARG A 500 14.91 0.07 20.74
CA ARG A 500 13.47 0.21 20.52
C ARG A 500 13.03 -0.51 19.23
N ILE A 501 13.76 -0.30 18.13
CA ILE A 501 13.54 -1.01 16.86
C ILE A 501 13.61 -2.53 17.07
N GLN A 502 14.67 -3.02 17.72
CA GLN A 502 14.83 -4.44 17.97
C GLN A 502 13.70 -5.01 18.85
N ALA A 503 13.30 -4.29 19.90
CA ALA A 503 12.20 -4.71 20.76
C ALA A 503 10.86 -4.76 19.99
N SER A 504 10.62 -3.79 19.11
CA SER A 504 9.43 -3.76 18.25
C SER A 504 9.41 -4.91 17.25
N ILE A 505 10.53 -5.20 16.59
CA ILE A 505 10.68 -6.37 15.70
C ILE A 505 10.39 -7.66 16.47
N SER A 506 10.98 -7.85 17.65
CA SER A 506 10.79 -9.06 18.46
C SER A 506 9.34 -9.25 18.92
N ARG A 507 8.62 -8.16 19.25
CA ARG A 507 7.18 -8.24 19.56
C ARG A 507 6.35 -8.62 18.35
N GLY A 508 6.64 -8.04 17.18
CA GLY A 508 5.96 -8.38 15.93
C GLY A 508 6.18 -9.84 15.53
N VAL A 509 7.41 -10.36 15.63
CA VAL A 509 7.69 -11.78 15.35
C VAL A 509 6.92 -12.70 16.28
N ARG A 510 6.85 -12.37 17.58
CA ARG A 510 6.02 -13.14 18.54
C ARG A 510 4.55 -13.14 18.14
N PHE A 511 4.02 -12.02 17.66
CA PHE A 511 2.65 -11.97 17.14
C PHE A 511 2.49 -12.95 15.95
N LEU A 512 3.38 -12.89 14.95
CA LEU A 512 3.35 -13.78 13.78
C LEU A 512 3.44 -15.26 14.14
N GLU A 513 4.17 -15.64 15.19
CA GLU A 513 4.29 -17.04 15.63
C GLU A 513 3.00 -17.59 16.27
N THR A 514 2.11 -16.71 16.73
CA THR A 514 0.92 -17.09 17.51
C THR A 514 -0.39 -16.91 16.75
N ARG A 515 -0.37 -16.26 15.59
CA ARG A 515 -1.57 -15.85 14.88
C ARG A 515 -1.80 -16.66 13.62
N GLU A 516 -3.04 -17.11 13.43
CA GLU A 516 -3.52 -17.70 12.18
C GLU A 516 -4.17 -16.64 11.28
N VAL A 517 -4.18 -16.90 9.97
CA VAL A 517 -4.88 -16.09 8.97
C VAL A 517 -6.37 -16.04 9.29
N GLY A 518 -6.95 -14.84 9.30
CA GLY A 518 -8.34 -14.59 9.68
C GLY A 518 -9.07 -13.60 8.77
N PRO A 519 -10.30 -13.22 9.15
CA PRO A 519 -11.07 -12.21 8.43
C PRO A 519 -10.32 -10.89 8.34
N GLY A 520 -10.25 -10.29 7.15
CA GLY A 520 -9.57 -9.01 6.91
C GLY A 520 -8.13 -9.14 6.39
N ASP A 521 -7.59 -10.35 6.23
CA ASP A 521 -6.26 -10.58 5.63
C ASP A 521 -6.22 -10.39 4.10
N HIS A 522 -7.20 -9.71 3.52
CA HIS A 522 -7.28 -9.42 2.09
C HIS A 522 -6.80 -7.99 1.85
N SER A 523 -5.50 -7.82 1.68
CA SER A 523 -4.92 -6.47 1.58
C SER A 523 -4.67 -6.00 0.14
N TRP A 524 -4.67 -6.91 -0.84
CA TRP A 524 -4.47 -6.57 -2.24
C TRP A 524 -5.76 -6.07 -2.88
N ILE A 525 -5.68 -5.10 -3.78
CA ILE A 525 -6.84 -4.44 -4.39
C ILE A 525 -6.96 -4.83 -5.87
N SER A 526 -8.11 -5.39 -6.24
CA SER A 526 -8.60 -5.46 -7.62
C SER A 526 -10.00 -4.82 -7.66
N LYS A 527 -11.01 -5.48 -8.24
CA LYS A 527 -12.43 -5.11 -8.10
C LYS A 527 -12.91 -5.33 -6.66
N ALA A 528 -12.34 -6.32 -5.99
CA ALA A 528 -12.50 -6.61 -4.58
C ALA A 528 -11.12 -6.71 -3.90
N ALA A 529 -11.14 -6.72 -2.57
CA ALA A 529 -9.98 -7.04 -1.76
C ALA A 529 -9.68 -8.55 -1.82
N TYR A 530 -8.43 -8.92 -2.05
CA TYR A 530 -7.99 -10.33 -2.13
C TYR A 530 -6.65 -10.57 -1.41
N ARG A 531 -6.31 -11.85 -1.24
CA ARG A 531 -5.05 -12.34 -0.66
C ARG A 531 -4.39 -13.30 -1.63
N VAL A 532 -3.06 -13.32 -1.67
CA VAL A 532 -2.28 -14.26 -2.49
C VAL A 532 -1.40 -15.11 -1.59
N ALA A 533 -1.65 -16.42 -1.57
CA ALA A 533 -1.13 -17.29 -0.52
C ALA A 533 0.40 -17.36 -0.48
N PHE A 534 1.06 -17.57 -1.62
CA PHE A 534 2.53 -17.64 -1.67
C PHE A 534 3.20 -16.31 -1.33
N VAL A 535 2.56 -15.18 -1.67
CA VAL A 535 3.09 -13.84 -1.39
C VAL A 535 3.00 -13.54 0.10
N ALA A 536 1.85 -13.79 0.72
CA ALA A 536 1.66 -13.61 2.15
C ALA A 536 2.61 -14.49 2.97
N GLU A 537 2.72 -15.79 2.62
CA GLU A 537 3.64 -16.72 3.30
C GLU A 537 5.11 -16.28 3.16
N ALA A 538 5.50 -15.74 2.00
CA ALA A 538 6.84 -15.20 1.79
C ALA A 538 7.14 -13.99 2.68
N TYR A 539 6.18 -13.06 2.84
CA TYR A 539 6.34 -11.91 3.72
C TYR A 539 6.44 -12.30 5.19
N GLU A 540 5.62 -13.24 5.65
CA GLU A 540 5.67 -13.75 7.03
C GLU A 540 7.02 -14.43 7.32
N LEU A 541 7.51 -15.28 6.41
CA LEU A 541 8.83 -15.92 6.54
C LEU A 541 9.98 -14.90 6.48
N ALA A 542 9.89 -13.93 5.57
CA ALA A 542 10.86 -12.86 5.46
C ALA A 542 10.97 -12.04 6.75
N ALA A 543 9.83 -11.63 7.31
CA ALA A 543 9.78 -10.86 8.55
C ALA A 543 10.40 -11.61 9.74
N ARG A 544 10.15 -12.92 9.84
CA ARG A 544 10.78 -13.77 10.86
C ARG A 544 12.28 -13.90 10.62
N ASN A 545 12.72 -14.17 9.39
CA ASN A 545 14.14 -14.35 9.08
C ASN A 545 14.99 -13.11 9.38
N VAL A 546 14.52 -11.91 9.00
CA VAL A 546 15.27 -10.66 9.24
C VAL A 546 15.45 -10.32 10.72
N ALA A 547 14.65 -10.91 11.61
CA ALA A 547 14.81 -10.74 13.05
C ALA A 547 16.01 -11.51 13.62
N HIS A 548 16.47 -12.57 12.93
CA HIS A 548 17.60 -13.39 13.36
C HIS A 548 18.95 -12.96 12.74
N LEU A 549 18.92 -12.16 11.68
CA LEU A 549 20.13 -11.75 10.97
C LEU A 549 21.00 -10.79 11.81
N LYS A 550 22.30 -11.09 11.89
CA LYS A 550 23.29 -10.17 12.46
C LYS A 550 23.48 -8.98 11.53
N ARG A 551 23.05 -7.80 11.97
CA ARG A 551 23.03 -6.59 11.12
C ARG A 551 24.40 -5.93 11.05
N LYS A 552 24.88 -5.66 9.85
CA LYS A 552 26.03 -4.77 9.60
C LYS A 552 25.50 -3.37 9.31
N VAL A 553 25.63 -2.47 10.27
CA VAL A 553 25.26 -1.06 10.11
C VAL A 553 26.37 -0.38 9.31
N THR A 554 26.09 -0.04 8.06
CA THR A 554 27.10 0.52 7.14
C THR A 554 26.58 1.61 6.20
N ILE A 555 25.26 1.70 5.99
CA ILE A 555 24.68 2.58 4.97
C ILE A 555 24.57 4.01 5.51
N GLY A 556 24.98 5.00 4.70
CA GLY A 556 24.93 6.41 5.06
C GLY A 556 25.88 6.81 6.20
N ALA A 557 26.97 6.06 6.41
CA ALA A 557 27.98 6.40 7.42
C ALA A 557 28.78 7.68 7.07
N ASP A 558 28.81 8.03 5.78
CA ASP A 558 29.38 9.25 5.22
C ASP A 558 28.48 10.49 5.37
N ILE A 559 27.19 10.29 5.70
CA ILE A 559 26.24 11.38 5.92
C ILE A 559 26.43 11.94 7.32
N VAL A 560 26.91 13.19 7.39
CA VAL A 560 27.08 13.91 8.66
C VAL A 560 25.75 14.49 9.09
N MET A 561 25.16 13.95 10.16
CA MET A 561 23.91 14.46 10.72
C MET A 561 24.09 15.87 11.30
N PRO A 562 23.18 16.82 11.03
CA PRO A 562 23.27 18.20 11.51
C PRO A 562 23.41 18.33 13.02
N LEU A 563 22.68 17.51 13.77
CA LEU A 563 22.74 17.44 15.22
C LEU A 563 23.34 16.09 15.63
N SER A 564 24.47 16.12 16.35
CA SER A 564 25.14 14.92 16.84
C SER A 564 25.99 15.20 18.10
N GLY A 565 26.53 14.15 18.71
CA GLY A 565 27.49 14.26 19.81
C GLY A 565 26.95 15.00 21.04
N LEU A 566 27.80 15.85 21.64
CA LEU A 566 27.49 16.57 22.88
C LEU A 566 26.33 17.56 22.75
N GLU A 567 26.18 18.18 21.57
CA GLU A 567 25.09 19.11 21.31
C GLU A 567 23.74 18.39 21.33
N PHE A 568 23.65 17.24 20.67
CA PHE A 568 22.46 16.39 20.70
C PHE A 568 22.09 15.97 22.13
N GLU A 569 23.06 15.52 22.93
CA GLU A 569 22.82 15.15 24.34
C GLU A 569 22.40 16.33 25.21
N THR A 570 22.87 17.54 24.89
CA THR A 570 22.50 18.76 25.62
C THR A 570 21.03 19.10 25.36
N TYR A 571 20.59 19.03 24.10
CA TYR A 571 19.18 19.24 23.75
C TYR A 571 18.25 18.25 24.45
N ILE A 572 18.61 16.96 24.49
CA ILE A 572 17.78 15.94 25.18
C ILE A 572 17.60 16.28 26.65
N LYS A 573 18.66 16.64 27.37
CA LYS A 573 18.58 17.03 28.78
C LYS A 573 17.70 18.26 28.99
N ILE A 574 17.90 19.30 28.19
CA ILE A 574 17.11 20.53 28.24
C ILE A 574 15.62 20.21 28.03
N PHE A 575 15.30 19.39 27.03
CA PHE A 575 13.91 19.01 26.77
C PHE A 575 13.32 18.21 27.93
N GLN A 576 14.03 17.23 28.49
CA GLN A 576 13.57 16.43 29.63
C GLN A 576 13.29 17.27 30.90
N GLU A 577 14.02 18.37 31.10
CA GLU A 577 13.80 19.28 32.23
C GLU A 577 12.56 20.16 32.05
N THR A 578 12.01 20.23 30.84
CA THR A 578 10.82 21.05 30.59
C THR A 578 9.54 20.34 31.04
N PRO A 579 8.56 21.08 31.62
CA PRO A 579 7.30 20.48 32.06
C PRO A 579 6.56 19.71 30.94
N LEU A 580 6.66 20.20 29.70
CA LEU A 580 5.99 19.62 28.53
C LEU A 580 6.48 18.21 28.18
N PHE A 581 7.78 17.94 28.34
CA PHE A 581 8.42 16.68 27.93
C PHE A 581 8.92 15.84 29.10
N SER A 582 8.71 16.29 30.33
CA SER A 582 9.16 15.61 31.55
C SER A 582 8.66 14.17 31.71
N SER A 583 7.48 13.85 31.15
CA SER A 583 6.90 12.49 31.14
C SER A 583 7.19 11.72 29.84
N THR A 584 7.79 12.36 28.84
CA THR A 584 8.05 11.74 27.55
C THR A 584 9.23 10.76 27.65
N PRO A 585 9.05 9.48 27.25
CA PRO A 585 10.14 8.53 27.14
C PRO A 585 11.32 9.09 26.34
N GLU A 586 12.54 8.93 26.88
CA GLU A 586 13.76 9.49 26.26
C GLU A 586 13.94 9.06 24.80
N TRP A 587 13.59 7.81 24.47
CA TRP A 587 13.70 7.32 23.08
C TRP A 587 12.82 8.12 22.10
N GLN A 588 11.66 8.61 22.55
CA GLN A 588 10.78 9.44 21.72
C GLN A 588 11.37 10.83 21.51
N LEU A 589 11.91 11.45 22.56
CA LEU A 589 12.59 12.75 22.43
C LEU A 589 13.79 12.66 21.46
N ARG A 590 14.57 11.58 21.58
CA ARG A 590 15.68 11.30 20.65
C ARG A 590 15.18 11.09 19.22
N ALA A 591 14.10 10.35 19.03
CA ALA A 591 13.50 10.12 17.72
C ALA A 591 13.04 11.42 17.06
N TRP A 592 12.31 12.27 17.80
CA TRP A 592 11.80 13.54 17.28
C TRP A 592 12.93 14.53 17.01
N LEU A 593 13.98 14.55 17.83
CA LEU A 593 15.16 15.39 17.58
C LEU A 593 15.93 14.94 16.33
N LEU A 594 16.05 13.63 16.09
CA LEU A 594 16.63 13.10 14.85
C LEU A 594 15.78 13.48 13.64
N GLU A 595 14.47 13.30 13.70
CA GLU A 595 13.56 13.73 12.62
C GLU A 595 13.68 15.24 12.36
N SER A 596 13.77 16.04 13.41
CA SER A 596 13.95 17.49 13.30
C SER A 596 15.28 17.85 12.63
N SER A 597 16.35 17.13 12.97
CA SER A 597 17.68 17.41 12.43
C SER A 597 17.76 17.30 10.91
N VAL A 598 17.00 16.38 10.29
CA VAL A 598 17.04 16.19 8.82
C VAL A 598 16.28 17.27 8.04
N PHE A 599 15.47 18.09 8.71
CA PHE A 599 14.87 19.28 8.09
C PHE A 599 15.82 20.47 8.02
N LEU A 600 16.80 20.57 8.93
CA LEU A 600 17.66 21.75 9.05
C LEU A 600 18.40 22.10 7.75
N PRO A 601 18.99 21.15 7.00
CA PRO A 601 19.69 21.47 5.75
C PRO A 601 18.77 21.89 4.60
N LEU A 602 17.47 21.60 4.71
CA LEU A 602 16.47 22.12 3.77
C LEU A 602 16.11 23.57 4.07
N LEU A 603 16.32 24.03 5.30
CA LEU A 603 15.97 25.36 5.80
C LEU A 603 17.15 26.32 5.77
N TRP A 604 18.38 25.85 6.01
CA TRP A 604 19.56 26.72 6.04
C TRP A 604 19.75 27.47 4.71
N GLY A 605 19.77 28.81 4.79
CA GLY A 605 20.28 29.66 3.72
C GLY A 605 21.76 29.97 3.95
N ASP A 606 22.48 30.34 2.90
CA ASP A 606 23.93 30.63 2.94
C ASP A 606 24.34 31.80 3.87
N GLU A 607 23.38 32.56 4.44
CA GLU A 607 23.62 33.84 5.14
C GLU A 607 23.25 33.87 6.65
N SER A 608 22.94 32.74 7.29
CA SER A 608 22.53 32.72 8.73
C SER A 608 23.70 32.55 9.72
N GLY A 609 23.61 33.20 10.88
CA GLY A 609 24.63 33.13 11.95
C GLY A 609 24.36 32.04 13.00
N ILE A 610 25.38 31.64 13.78
CA ILE A 610 25.34 30.50 14.74
C ILE A 610 24.16 30.55 15.74
N ALA A 611 23.83 31.73 16.28
CA ALA A 611 22.72 31.89 17.23
C ALA A 611 21.35 31.67 16.57
N GLU A 612 21.22 31.99 15.27
CA GLU A 612 20.01 31.77 14.49
C GLU A 612 19.80 30.26 14.23
N HIS A 613 20.89 29.52 14.02
CA HIS A 613 20.84 28.06 13.88
C HIS A 613 20.30 27.38 15.15
N LYS A 614 20.80 27.73 16.34
CA LYS A 614 20.34 27.11 17.60
C LYS A 614 18.87 27.36 17.93
N LEU A 615 18.37 28.56 17.58
CA LEU A 615 16.96 28.90 17.76
C LEU A 615 16.09 28.15 16.75
N LEU A 616 16.55 28.05 15.50
CA LEU A 616 15.90 27.26 14.46
C LEU A 616 15.81 25.78 14.86
N ASP A 617 16.85 25.20 15.45
CA ASP A 617 16.86 23.82 15.94
C ASP A 617 15.73 23.56 16.95
N ILE A 618 15.56 24.47 17.92
CA ILE A 618 14.50 24.38 18.94
C ILE A 618 13.11 24.53 18.30
N GLN A 619 12.96 25.43 17.32
CA GLN A 619 11.68 25.64 16.63
C GLN A 619 11.26 24.43 15.80
N VAL A 620 12.19 23.89 15.02
CA VAL A 620 11.95 22.70 14.20
C VAL A 620 11.60 21.53 15.12
N PHE A 621 12.34 21.36 16.23
CA PHE A 621 12.00 20.37 17.25
C PHE A 621 10.60 20.56 17.84
N ALA A 622 10.23 21.80 18.21
CA ALA A 622 8.92 22.09 18.74
C ALA A 622 7.80 21.71 17.74
N LEU A 623 7.95 22.08 16.47
CA LEU A 623 6.99 21.75 15.42
C LEU A 623 6.86 20.24 15.18
N VAL A 624 7.99 19.53 15.07
CA VAL A 624 8.00 18.07 14.90
C VAL A 624 7.40 17.37 16.11
N SER A 625 7.88 17.63 17.31
CA SER A 625 7.39 16.99 18.54
C SER A 625 5.89 17.24 18.75
N CYS A 626 5.39 18.43 18.43
CA CYS A 626 3.97 18.76 18.48
C CYS A 626 3.14 17.96 17.47
N ALA A 627 3.62 17.83 16.24
CA ALA A 627 2.96 16.99 15.24
C ALA A 627 2.90 15.51 15.69
N ARG A 628 3.89 15.04 16.46
CA ARG A 628 3.98 13.63 16.90
C ARG A 628 3.22 13.34 18.20
N MET A 629 3.19 14.27 19.16
CA MET A 629 2.48 14.07 20.43
C MET A 629 0.97 13.97 20.28
N GLY A 630 0.38 14.70 19.32
CA GLY A 630 -1.06 14.68 19.09
C GLY A 630 -1.55 13.53 18.19
N SER A 631 -0.68 12.58 17.82
CA SER A 631 -0.94 11.61 16.74
C SER A 631 -1.44 12.28 15.45
N CYS A 632 -1.07 13.54 15.23
CA CYS A 632 -1.56 14.34 14.12
C CYS A 632 -0.74 14.03 12.86
N PHE A 633 -1.38 13.40 11.87
CA PHE A 633 -0.77 13.13 10.56
C PHE A 633 -0.88 14.36 9.65
N ILE A 634 -0.21 15.44 10.02
CA ILE A 634 -0.01 16.57 9.12
C ILE A 634 0.92 16.16 7.97
N SER A 635 0.62 16.60 6.76
CA SER A 635 1.50 16.36 5.61
C SER A 635 2.88 16.98 5.86
N THR A 636 3.92 16.31 5.36
CA THR A 636 5.29 16.79 5.48
C THR A 636 5.47 18.15 4.80
N SER A 637 4.75 18.40 3.70
CA SER A 637 4.73 19.69 3.01
C SER A 637 4.23 20.82 3.92
N ARG A 638 3.09 20.63 4.60
CA ARG A 638 2.54 21.64 5.52
C ARG A 638 3.43 21.85 6.73
N LEU A 639 4.02 20.77 7.27
CA LEU A 639 4.98 20.87 8.35
C LEU A 639 6.21 21.69 7.93
N TYR A 640 6.72 21.42 6.73
CA TYR A 640 7.86 22.14 6.15
C TYR A 640 7.54 23.61 5.82
N GLU A 641 6.36 23.93 5.29
CA GLU A 641 5.89 25.31 5.05
C GLU A 641 5.81 26.12 6.35
N LYS A 642 5.37 25.47 7.45
CA LYS A 642 5.37 26.09 8.78
C LYS A 642 6.79 26.36 9.28
N MET A 643 7.71 25.42 9.07
CA MET A 643 9.12 25.64 9.40
C MET A 643 9.71 26.83 8.62
N LEU A 644 9.45 26.91 7.31
CA LEU A 644 9.87 28.05 6.47
C LEU A 644 9.29 29.38 6.95
N SER A 645 7.99 29.41 7.28
CA SER A 645 7.31 30.60 7.78
C SER A 645 7.88 31.07 9.12
N SER A 646 8.19 30.13 10.01
CA SER A 646 8.84 30.41 11.29
C SER A 646 10.24 30.98 11.10
N MET A 647 11.02 30.39 10.19
CA MET A 647 12.37 30.85 9.85
C MET A 647 12.37 32.26 9.24
N HIS A 648 11.49 32.55 8.27
CA HIS A 648 11.38 33.90 7.70
C HIS A 648 10.97 34.93 8.77
N SER A 649 10.13 34.55 9.72
CA SER A 649 9.75 35.41 10.85
C SER A 649 10.94 35.72 11.76
N LEU A 650 11.85 34.77 11.99
CA LEU A 650 13.10 35.02 12.70
C LEU A 650 14.00 36.01 11.94
N GLN A 651 14.18 35.78 10.63
CA GLN A 651 15.02 36.64 9.80
C GLN A 651 14.48 38.08 9.69
N ALA A 652 13.16 38.25 9.64
CA ALA A 652 12.52 39.58 9.61
C ALA A 652 12.66 40.33 10.96
N ASN A 653 12.73 39.61 12.08
CA ASN A 653 12.86 40.20 13.42
C ASN A 653 14.31 40.51 13.83
N LYS A 654 15.30 40.32 12.95
CA LYS A 654 16.72 40.74 13.14
C LYS A 654 16.91 42.20 13.56
N SER A 655 15.87 43.06 13.44
CA SER A 655 15.92 44.48 13.75
C SER A 655 15.39 44.91 15.13
N LYS A 656 14.80 44.02 15.96
CA LYS A 656 14.24 44.40 17.28
C LYS A 656 14.40 43.32 18.35
N ASP A 657 14.68 43.79 19.58
CA ASP A 657 14.75 43.10 20.89
C ASP A 657 14.48 41.58 20.90
N ALA A 658 15.50 40.79 21.27
CA ALA A 658 15.43 39.33 21.32
C ALA A 658 14.27 38.81 22.21
N SER A 659 13.89 39.54 23.25
CA SER A 659 12.76 39.22 24.13
C SER A 659 11.39 39.34 23.43
N ALA A 660 11.24 40.27 22.49
CA ALA A 660 10.03 40.43 21.69
C ALA A 660 9.89 39.32 20.62
N GLY A 661 11.00 38.77 20.15
CA GLY A 661 11.03 37.60 19.26
C GLY A 661 10.52 36.32 19.93
N VAL A 662 10.87 36.09 21.19
CA VAL A 662 10.42 34.93 21.98
C VAL A 662 8.91 34.98 22.26
N SER A 663 8.38 36.12 22.69
CA SER A 663 6.93 36.27 22.95
C SER A 663 6.10 36.03 21.69
N LYS A 664 6.52 36.58 20.54
CA LYS A 664 5.83 36.35 19.26
C LYS A 664 5.95 34.92 18.75
N LEU A 665 7.06 34.24 19.05
CA LEU A 665 7.24 32.83 18.71
C LEU A 665 6.30 31.93 19.53
N CYS A 666 6.13 32.23 20.82
CA CYS A 666 5.14 31.56 21.66
C CYS A 666 3.71 31.78 21.15
N ASP A 667 3.37 33.03 20.79
CA ASP A 667 2.05 33.36 20.24
C ASP A 667 1.82 32.70 18.86
N PHE A 668 2.86 32.63 18.02
CA PHE A 668 2.83 31.95 16.72
C PHE A 668 2.64 30.44 16.89
N LEU A 669 3.42 29.78 17.74
CA LEU A 669 3.31 28.34 17.97
C LEU A 669 2.00 27.96 18.66
N ASP A 670 1.46 28.77 19.57
CA ASP A 670 0.15 28.52 20.17
C ASP A 670 -1.00 28.73 19.17
N THR A 671 -0.94 29.77 18.32
CA THR A 671 -1.95 30.02 17.27
C THR A 671 -1.91 28.93 16.19
N ASP A 672 -0.72 28.56 15.71
CA ASP A 672 -0.54 27.57 14.66
C ASP A 672 -0.84 26.15 15.13
N PHE A 673 -0.51 25.82 16.37
CA PHE A 673 -0.83 24.52 16.95
C PHE A 673 -2.33 24.36 17.19
N LYS A 674 -3.01 25.43 17.64
CA LYS A 674 -4.50 25.48 17.65
C LYS A 674 -5.07 25.26 16.26
N GLY A 675 -4.50 25.89 15.24
CA GLY A 675 -4.87 25.67 13.83
C GLY A 675 -4.62 24.24 13.35
N MET A 676 -3.49 23.62 13.71
CA MET A 676 -3.14 22.25 13.36
C MET A 676 -4.10 21.24 14.00
N ILE A 677 -4.40 21.38 15.30
CA ILE A 677 -5.37 20.53 16.01
C ILE A 677 -6.78 20.74 15.46
N GLN A 678 -7.20 21.97 15.15
CA GLN A 678 -8.52 22.23 14.57
C GLN A 678 -8.68 21.67 13.16
N THR A 679 -7.62 21.78 12.33
CA THR A 679 -7.59 21.18 10.99
C THR A 679 -7.64 19.66 11.09
N GLN A 680 -6.84 19.07 11.98
CA GLN A 680 -6.88 17.64 12.28
C GLN A 680 -8.26 17.21 12.79
N LYS A 681 -8.87 17.93 13.73
CA LYS A 681 -10.23 17.64 14.23
C LYS A 681 -11.30 17.79 13.17
N ALA A 682 -11.12 18.65 12.17
CA ALA A 682 -12.05 18.74 11.04
C ALA A 682 -11.89 17.51 10.12
N LEU A 683 -10.66 17.10 9.84
CA LEU A 683 -10.34 15.86 9.11
C LEU A 683 -10.79 14.61 9.87
N GLU A 684 -10.58 14.57 11.19
CA GLU A 684 -11.02 13.50 12.08
C GLU A 684 -12.52 13.54 12.30
N ALA A 685 -13.20 14.70 12.36
CA ALA A 685 -14.67 14.74 12.43
C ALA A 685 -15.33 14.32 11.10
N ASP A 686 -14.68 14.57 9.96
CA ASP A 686 -15.06 13.97 8.68
C ASP A 686 -14.80 12.45 8.66
N LEU A 687 -13.94 11.92 9.54
CA LEU A 687 -13.66 10.49 9.70
C LEU A 687 -14.42 9.82 10.88
N ASP A 688 -14.76 10.52 11.96
CA ASP A 688 -15.32 10.03 13.23
C ASP A 688 -16.82 10.33 13.36
N SER A 689 -17.38 11.22 12.54
CA SER A 689 -18.83 11.16 12.26
C SER A 689 -19.24 9.80 11.64
N ASN A 690 -18.26 8.97 11.25
CA ASN A 690 -18.39 7.59 10.77
C ASN A 690 -18.08 6.49 11.82
N ALA A 691 -18.00 6.80 13.12
CA ALA A 691 -17.86 5.76 14.15
C ALA A 691 -18.62 6.12 15.45
N ASN A 692 -19.83 5.60 15.62
CA ASN A 692 -20.51 5.59 16.92
C ASN A 692 -20.69 4.15 17.40
N ILE A 693 -20.02 3.78 18.50
CA ILE A 693 -20.61 3.29 19.77
C ILE A 693 -19.49 2.96 20.78
N ASN A 694 -19.53 3.71 21.90
CA ASN A 694 -19.12 3.42 23.28
C ASN A 694 -17.80 2.71 23.61
N GLY A 695 -16.84 3.51 24.11
CA GLY A 695 -15.83 3.11 25.09
C GLY A 695 -15.43 4.32 25.95
N ASN A 696 -15.66 4.25 27.27
CA ASN A 696 -15.30 5.29 28.23
C ASN A 696 -13.78 5.27 28.54
N GLY A 697 -13.17 6.46 28.57
CA GLY A 697 -11.77 6.73 28.98
C GLY A 697 -10.92 7.09 27.77
N VAL A 698 -10.45 8.32 27.57
CA VAL A 698 -9.62 9.13 28.46
C VAL A 698 -9.96 10.61 28.26
N SER A 699 -10.31 11.32 29.33
CA SER A 699 -10.43 12.78 29.34
C SER A 699 -9.22 13.39 30.05
N GLU A 700 -8.21 13.83 29.30
CA GLU A 700 -7.33 14.90 29.77
C GLU A 700 -7.21 15.99 28.69
N THR A 701 -7.47 17.21 29.15
CA THR A 701 -7.78 18.47 28.48
C THR A 701 -6.71 19.04 27.51
N PRO A 702 -7.09 19.69 26.38
CA PRO A 702 -6.21 20.52 25.55
C PRO A 702 -5.67 21.79 26.24
N ASP A 703 -6.42 22.36 27.19
CA ASP A 703 -6.09 23.65 27.82
C ASP A 703 -4.81 23.66 28.67
N LYS A 704 -4.38 22.51 29.21
CA LYS A 704 -3.09 22.39 29.92
C LYS A 704 -1.88 22.41 28.98
N PHE A 705 -2.05 21.93 27.75
CA PHE A 705 -0.98 21.82 26.76
C PHE A 705 -0.65 23.19 26.13
N HIS A 706 -1.68 24.04 25.92
CA HIS A 706 -1.57 25.39 25.39
C HIS A 706 -0.68 26.32 26.24
N GLY A 707 -0.84 26.29 27.57
CA GLY A 707 0.07 26.99 28.48
C GLY A 707 1.47 26.37 28.53
N GLY A 708 1.57 25.05 28.31
CA GLY A 708 2.81 24.29 28.37
C GLY A 708 3.83 24.64 27.29
N MET A 709 3.39 24.90 26.05
CA MET A 709 4.31 25.17 24.93
C MET A 709 4.89 26.60 24.92
N GLY A 710 4.08 27.61 25.23
CA GLY A 710 4.60 28.97 25.44
C GLY A 710 5.57 29.02 26.62
N ASN A 711 5.25 28.31 27.71
CA ASN A 711 6.16 28.15 28.85
C ASN A 711 7.39 27.30 28.50
N PHE A 712 7.29 26.30 27.62
CA PHE A 712 8.42 25.48 27.14
C PHE A 712 9.46 26.34 26.42
N LEU A 713 9.05 27.16 25.43
CA LEU A 713 9.99 28.00 24.68
C LEU A 713 10.63 29.04 25.60
N VAL A 714 9.84 29.69 26.46
CA VAL A 714 10.35 30.64 27.46
C VAL A 714 11.32 29.96 28.43
N HIS A 715 11.02 28.73 28.88
CA HIS A 715 11.86 27.97 29.80
C HIS A 715 13.18 27.53 29.14
N VAL A 716 13.14 26.95 27.94
CA VAL A 716 14.32 26.54 27.16
C VAL A 716 15.23 27.73 26.86
N LEU A 717 14.66 28.87 26.46
CA LEU A 717 15.43 30.07 26.13
C LEU A 717 16.00 30.78 27.37
N ASN A 718 15.37 30.62 28.54
CA ASN A 718 15.86 31.14 29.82
C ASN A 718 16.81 30.19 30.58
N GLN A 719 16.98 28.94 30.14
CA GLN A 719 17.97 28.05 30.75
C GLN A 719 19.39 28.59 30.54
N SER A 720 20.16 28.62 31.63
CA SER A 720 21.51 29.21 31.71
C SER A 720 22.50 28.68 30.66
N LEU A 721 22.29 27.46 30.15
CA LEU A 721 23.08 26.84 29.08
C LEU A 721 22.78 27.42 27.69
N VAL A 722 21.52 27.72 27.38
CA VAL A 722 21.11 28.37 26.13
C VAL A 722 21.47 29.85 26.19
N THR A 723 21.24 30.52 27.32
CA THR A 723 21.70 31.90 27.54
C THR A 723 23.22 32.03 27.55
N ALA A 724 23.97 31.04 28.06
CA ALA A 724 25.44 31.00 27.97
C ALA A 724 25.93 30.71 26.54
N ALA A 725 25.26 29.83 25.78
CA ALA A 725 25.55 29.62 24.37
C ALA A 725 25.27 30.89 23.52
N PHE A 726 24.22 31.63 23.85
CA PHE A 726 23.92 32.96 23.29
C PHE A 726 24.98 34.00 23.71
N ALA A 727 25.41 34.01 24.98
CA ALA A 727 26.43 34.93 25.49
C ALA A 727 27.84 34.67 24.93
N VAL A 728 28.21 33.40 24.72
CA VAL A 728 29.49 33.01 24.08
C VAL A 728 29.48 33.35 22.59
N SER A 729 28.34 33.25 21.91
CA SER A 729 28.22 33.64 20.49
C SER A 729 28.29 35.16 20.30
N LEU A 730 27.81 35.94 21.26
CA LEU A 730 27.97 37.41 21.32
C LEU A 730 29.39 37.88 21.67
N LEU A 731 30.23 36.99 22.20
CA LEU A 731 31.64 37.27 22.52
C LEU A 731 32.60 36.96 21.34
N PHE A 732 32.10 36.33 20.27
CA PHE A 732 32.87 35.99 19.06
C PHE A 732 32.27 36.55 17.75
N ALA A 733 31.24 37.41 17.85
CA ALA A 733 30.95 38.44 16.83
C ALA A 733 31.77 39.71 17.11
#